data_AF-A0A378U6L3-F1
#
_entry.id   AF-A0A378U6L3-F1
#
_cell.length_a   1.000
_cell.length_b   1.000
_cell.length_c   1.000
_cell.angle_alpha   90.00
_cell.angle_beta   90.00
_cell.angle_gamma   90.00
#
_symmetry.space_group_name_H-M   'P 1'
#
loop_
_entity.id
_entity.type
_entity.pdbx_description
1 polymer ?
#
loop_
_entity_poly.entity_id
_entity_poly.type
_entity_poly.pdbx_seq_one_letter_code
_entity_poly.pdbx_strand_id
1 'polypeptide(L)'
;MTPRATAETAGSEAVGETSTNRQRNFVFLAVVLGMLLAALDQTIVATALPTVVADLGGAGHQAWVVTSYLLASTIVTAVVGKLGDTFGRKKIFQVAILLFLVGSVLCGAAGSMGMLVASRALQGLGGGAITVTAVAVIGEVIPLRDRGRYQGALGAVFGVTTVIGPLLGGLFTDHLSWRWAFWINVPVAVVVIAIAAVAIPEFTRTARPVLDYAGIVLVGLGAAGLTLATSWGGTTYAWTSVTIIGLFVGSVVALVAFVFVERLAAEPVLPIRLFGNPVFTVCCVLSFVVGFAMLGALTFLPTYMQFVDGVSATASGLRTLPMVVGLLVTSLGSGVLVGRTGKYRIYPIAGTAIMAIGFVLLSRMDADTSTLTQSLYLLVLGSGIGLSMQVLILVVQNTVDFTDLGVATSGVTFFRAIGSSFGAAIFGSLFANFLGDRLPSAMAGSGAPPEAATSPRVLHGLPHEVAVPIIDAYADSLTRVFLFAAPFAAVGFVLALFLKQVPLRDTVASGSTDMGEGFGMPTTEPPEKLLEVAIGRLLQRSHGIDLEALAESGRGRLDTAQLWALIQIYRHAAATGAANLYEIADERRVPRQILEPTFDRLVASGLAERTGREYTLTPAGAAEISSARNVISGWLTESLARSPEFEGRPDRLQVQGALDRLARGVLMERDPAHAETRPMKLGPARRPVAEPPTTRMRASVAQPPRPHQQPEQPQPPTEPPTRPLRPRPGPHSRGTRPPHR
;
A
#
# COMPACT_ATOMS: atom_id res chain seq x y z
N MET A 1 36.49 -21.95 17.03
CA MET A 1 35.52 -20.87 16.70
C MET A 1 36.18 -20.06 15.60
N THR A 2 35.90 -20.20 14.31
CA THR A 2 34.70 -19.77 13.59
C THR A 2 34.81 -20.21 12.12
N PRO A 3 33.85 -21.02 11.60
CA PRO A 3 33.57 -21.01 10.16
C PRO A 3 32.07 -20.89 9.81
N ARG A 4 31.18 -20.79 10.80
CA ARG A 4 29.72 -20.79 10.58
C ARG A 4 29.14 -19.45 10.10
N ALA A 5 29.73 -18.32 10.47
CA ALA A 5 29.17 -17.00 10.21
C ALA A 5 29.30 -16.54 8.74
N THR A 6 30.29 -17.02 8.00
CA THR A 6 30.50 -16.68 6.58
C THR A 6 29.68 -17.53 5.61
N ALA A 7 29.23 -18.71 6.04
CA ALA A 7 28.35 -19.57 5.23
C ALA A 7 26.87 -19.14 5.31
N GLU A 8 26.43 -18.57 6.44
CA GLU A 8 25.06 -18.06 6.60
C GLU A 8 24.80 -16.77 5.81
N THR A 9 25.79 -15.88 5.67
CA THR A 9 25.68 -14.68 4.83
C THR A 9 25.68 -15.00 3.34
N ALA A 10 26.52 -15.94 2.89
CA ALA A 10 26.56 -16.38 1.49
C ALA A 10 25.27 -17.13 1.06
N GLY A 11 24.64 -17.89 1.97
CA GLY A 11 23.36 -18.56 1.72
C GLY A 11 22.15 -17.61 1.64
N SER A 12 22.22 -16.44 2.30
CA SER A 12 21.15 -15.45 2.27
C SER A 12 21.22 -14.51 1.06
N GLU A 13 22.42 -14.26 0.51
CA GLU A 13 22.60 -13.39 -0.67
C GLU A 13 22.24 -14.11 -1.99
N ALA A 14 22.48 -15.43 -2.10
CA ALA A 14 22.24 -16.17 -3.34
C ALA A 14 20.75 -16.46 -3.66
N VAL A 15 19.84 -16.37 -2.67
CA VAL A 15 18.44 -16.80 -2.83
C VAL A 15 17.49 -15.64 -3.18
N GLY A 16 17.88 -14.40 -2.91
CA GLY A 16 17.09 -13.21 -3.26
C GLY A 16 17.05 -12.89 -4.76
N GLU A 17 18.03 -13.36 -5.53
CA GLU A 17 18.18 -13.06 -6.96
C GLU A 17 17.64 -14.16 -7.91
N THR A 18 17.18 -15.31 -7.39
CA THR A 18 16.88 -16.50 -8.21
C THR A 18 15.40 -16.79 -8.49
N SER A 19 14.46 -15.91 -8.11
CA SER A 19 13.08 -16.06 -8.62
C SER A 19 12.98 -15.49 -10.04
N THR A 20 12.96 -16.36 -11.05
CA THR A 20 12.78 -15.92 -12.44
C THR A 20 11.46 -15.14 -12.55
N ASN A 21 11.40 -14.07 -13.36
CA ASN A 21 10.16 -13.28 -13.58
C ASN A 21 8.92 -14.16 -13.88
N ARG A 22 9.13 -15.31 -14.52
CA ARG A 22 8.11 -16.33 -14.78
C ARG A 22 7.52 -16.93 -13.50
N GLN A 23 8.35 -17.26 -12.50
CA GLN A 23 7.91 -17.81 -11.22
C GLN A 23 7.11 -16.78 -10.41
N ARG A 24 7.54 -15.51 -10.38
CA ARG A 24 6.77 -14.41 -9.76
C ARG A 24 5.37 -14.26 -10.37
N ASN A 25 5.26 -14.34 -11.69
CA ASN A 25 3.96 -14.27 -12.37
C ASN A 25 3.04 -15.45 -12.01
N PHE A 26 3.57 -16.66 -11.91
CA PHE A 26 2.79 -17.83 -11.48
C PHE A 26 2.34 -17.75 -10.02
N VAL A 27 3.20 -17.26 -9.11
CA VAL A 27 2.81 -17.01 -7.72
C VAL A 27 1.71 -15.96 -7.67
N PHE A 28 1.87 -14.86 -8.40
CA PHE A 28 0.85 -13.82 -8.44
C PHE A 28 -0.48 -14.35 -9.01
N LEU A 29 -0.44 -15.17 -10.06
CA LEU A 29 -1.63 -15.82 -10.61
C LEU A 29 -2.32 -16.71 -9.57
N ALA A 30 -1.58 -17.53 -8.83
CA ALA A 30 -2.15 -18.35 -7.77
C ALA A 30 -2.82 -17.50 -6.67
N VAL A 31 -2.16 -16.42 -6.25
CA VAL A 31 -2.69 -15.52 -5.23
C VAL A 31 -3.95 -14.79 -5.72
N VAL A 32 -3.94 -14.29 -6.96
CA VAL A 32 -5.10 -13.64 -7.58
C VAL A 32 -6.27 -14.60 -7.70
N LEU A 33 -6.04 -15.81 -8.20
CA LEU A 33 -7.10 -16.81 -8.36
C LEU A 33 -7.65 -17.28 -7.00
N GLY A 34 -6.80 -17.40 -5.97
CA GLY A 34 -7.25 -17.69 -4.61
C GLY A 34 -8.12 -16.55 -4.04
N MET A 35 -7.69 -15.31 -4.23
CA MET A 35 -8.46 -14.14 -3.79
C MET A 35 -9.78 -14.00 -4.55
N LEU A 36 -9.76 -14.24 -5.87
CA LEU A 36 -10.94 -14.30 -6.73
C LEU A 36 -11.93 -15.33 -6.18
N LEU A 37 -11.46 -16.54 -5.87
CA LEU A 37 -12.27 -17.62 -5.31
C LEU A 37 -12.98 -17.21 -4.01
N ALA A 38 -12.23 -16.65 -3.05
CA ALA A 38 -12.77 -16.25 -1.75
C ALA A 38 -13.77 -15.09 -1.86
N ALA A 39 -13.50 -14.11 -2.74
CA ALA A 39 -14.38 -12.98 -2.96
C ALA A 39 -15.64 -13.37 -3.76
N LEU A 40 -15.53 -14.29 -4.72
CA LEU A 40 -16.62 -14.69 -5.61
C LEU A 40 -17.67 -15.48 -4.84
N ASP A 41 -17.24 -16.35 -3.93
CA ASP A 41 -18.12 -17.10 -3.07
C ASP A 41 -18.97 -16.19 -2.15
N GLN A 42 -18.38 -15.14 -1.57
CA GLN A 42 -19.13 -14.18 -0.75
C GLN A 42 -20.26 -13.51 -1.53
N THR A 43 -20.01 -13.18 -2.80
CA THR A 43 -20.90 -12.37 -3.62
C THR A 43 -21.95 -13.21 -4.36
N ILE A 44 -21.60 -14.41 -4.83
CA ILE A 44 -22.56 -15.35 -5.43
C ILE A 44 -23.60 -15.79 -4.39
N VAL A 45 -23.15 -16.20 -3.19
CA VAL A 45 -24.05 -16.76 -2.16
C VAL A 45 -25.10 -15.74 -1.73
N ALA A 46 -24.74 -14.45 -1.65
CA ALA A 46 -25.68 -13.39 -1.32
C ALA A 46 -26.89 -13.34 -2.28
N THR A 47 -26.66 -13.59 -3.58
CA THR A 47 -27.74 -13.62 -4.58
C THR A 47 -28.51 -14.93 -4.63
N ALA A 48 -27.87 -16.06 -4.29
CA ALA A 48 -28.52 -17.36 -4.30
C ALA A 48 -29.32 -17.67 -3.02
N LEU A 49 -29.11 -16.88 -1.96
CA LEU A 49 -29.67 -17.12 -0.63
C LEU A 49 -31.20 -17.28 -0.59
N PRO A 50 -32.03 -16.47 -1.30
CA PRO A 50 -33.47 -16.66 -1.29
C PRO A 50 -33.91 -18.02 -1.87
N THR A 51 -33.27 -18.46 -2.95
CA THR A 51 -33.55 -19.74 -3.60
C THR A 51 -33.12 -20.93 -2.74
N VAL A 52 -32.00 -20.81 -2.03
CA VAL A 52 -31.51 -21.81 -1.08
C VAL A 52 -32.54 -22.07 0.02
N VAL A 53 -33.13 -21.00 0.56
CA VAL A 53 -34.15 -21.09 1.63
C VAL A 53 -35.44 -21.71 1.12
N ALA A 54 -35.83 -21.41 -0.13
CA ALA A 54 -36.99 -22.02 -0.76
C ALA A 54 -36.82 -23.54 -0.95
N ASP A 55 -35.61 -24.02 -1.28
CA ASP A 55 -35.31 -25.45 -1.54
C ASP A 55 -35.07 -26.27 -0.26
N LEU A 56 -34.30 -25.73 0.71
CA LEU A 56 -33.93 -26.44 1.94
C LEU A 56 -34.88 -26.20 3.12
N GLY A 57 -35.78 -25.22 3.00
CA GLY A 57 -36.60 -24.74 4.11
C GLY A 57 -35.77 -24.05 5.22
N GLY A 58 -36.45 -23.66 6.30
CA GLY A 58 -35.79 -23.05 7.46
C GLY A 58 -35.45 -21.57 7.29
N ALA A 59 -36.46 -20.75 6.94
CA ALA A 59 -36.34 -19.29 6.82
C ALA A 59 -35.67 -18.62 8.04
N GLY A 60 -35.89 -19.16 9.25
CA GLY A 60 -35.24 -18.69 10.48
C GLY A 60 -33.72 -18.91 10.55
N HIS A 61 -33.11 -19.65 9.61
CA HIS A 61 -31.66 -19.89 9.55
C HIS A 61 -30.99 -19.23 8.33
N GLN A 62 -31.73 -18.43 7.55
CA GLN A 62 -31.19 -17.72 6.38
C GLN A 62 -29.99 -16.83 6.73
N ALA A 63 -30.13 -16.03 7.79
CA ALA A 63 -29.07 -15.12 8.25
C ALA A 63 -27.79 -15.89 8.61
N TRP A 64 -27.92 -17.12 9.14
CA TRP A 64 -26.80 -17.93 9.57
C TRP A 64 -25.88 -18.39 8.44
N VAL A 65 -26.37 -18.49 7.20
CA VAL A 65 -25.56 -18.89 6.03
C VAL A 65 -24.48 -17.85 5.71
N VAL A 66 -24.79 -16.57 5.93
CA VAL A 66 -23.84 -15.46 5.73
C VAL A 66 -23.06 -15.19 7.02
N THR A 67 -23.76 -15.17 8.16
CA THR A 67 -23.14 -14.88 9.46
C THR A 67 -22.10 -15.93 9.84
N SER A 68 -22.35 -17.24 9.63
CA SER A 68 -21.37 -18.28 9.99
C SER A 68 -20.07 -18.19 9.18
N TYR A 69 -20.17 -17.84 7.90
CA TYR A 69 -19.02 -17.62 7.04
C TYR A 69 -18.21 -16.38 7.47
N LEU A 70 -18.89 -15.24 7.69
CA LEU A 70 -18.23 -14.00 8.15
C LEU A 70 -17.59 -14.20 9.54
N LEU A 71 -18.26 -14.91 10.43
CA LEU A 71 -17.79 -15.24 11.77
C LEU A 71 -16.50 -16.06 11.70
N ALA A 72 -16.54 -17.17 10.98
CA ALA A 72 -15.38 -18.05 10.80
C ALA A 72 -14.22 -17.33 10.09
N SER A 73 -14.51 -16.57 9.03
CA SER A 73 -13.53 -15.74 8.32
C SER A 73 -12.86 -14.73 9.26
N THR A 74 -13.62 -14.07 10.13
CA THR A 74 -13.09 -13.05 11.06
C THR A 74 -12.17 -13.68 12.10
N ILE A 75 -12.58 -14.82 12.68
CA ILE A 75 -11.75 -15.57 13.65
C ILE A 75 -10.44 -16.01 12.99
N VAL A 76 -10.52 -16.63 11.81
CA VAL A 76 -9.34 -17.17 11.13
C VAL A 76 -8.38 -16.07 10.68
N THR A 77 -8.89 -14.88 10.32
CA THR A 77 -8.09 -13.74 9.87
C THR A 77 -7.09 -13.31 10.94
N ALA A 78 -7.49 -13.33 12.21
CA ALA A 78 -6.60 -13.04 13.34
C ALA A 78 -5.56 -14.14 13.56
N VAL A 79 -5.96 -15.41 13.41
CA VAL A 79 -5.11 -16.59 13.66
C VAL A 79 -4.04 -16.75 12.57
N VAL A 80 -4.43 -16.58 11.31
CA VAL A 80 -3.66 -16.96 10.13
C VAL A 80 -2.48 -16.03 9.88
N GLY A 81 -2.56 -14.77 10.29
CA GLY A 81 -1.45 -13.82 10.20
C GLY A 81 -0.18 -14.39 10.83
N LYS A 82 -0.30 -14.98 12.04
CA LYS A 82 0.83 -15.55 12.78
C LYS A 82 1.11 -17.02 12.45
N LEU A 83 0.08 -17.83 12.13
CA LEU A 83 0.29 -19.20 11.63
C LEU A 83 1.13 -19.20 10.34
N GLY A 84 0.90 -18.23 9.45
CA GLY A 84 1.69 -18.04 8.23
C GLY A 84 3.17 -17.77 8.51
N ASP A 85 3.47 -17.03 9.57
CA ASP A 85 4.83 -16.72 10.00
C ASP A 85 5.54 -17.93 10.62
N THR A 86 4.78 -18.85 11.22
CA THR A 86 5.29 -20.02 11.97
C THR A 86 5.47 -21.26 11.10
N PHE A 87 4.44 -21.63 10.32
CA PHE A 87 4.39 -22.88 9.55
C PHE A 87 4.80 -22.71 8.08
N GLY A 88 5.14 -21.48 7.69
CA GLY A 88 5.45 -21.09 6.33
C GLY A 88 4.19 -20.72 5.54
N ARG A 89 4.23 -19.55 4.87
CA ARG A 89 3.06 -19.00 4.17
C ARG A 89 2.53 -19.89 3.05
N LYS A 90 3.42 -20.65 2.37
CA LYS A 90 3.04 -21.63 1.34
C LYS A 90 2.06 -22.67 1.87
N LYS A 91 2.41 -23.33 2.98
CA LYS A 91 1.60 -24.41 3.57
C LYS A 91 0.27 -23.88 4.06
N ILE A 92 0.27 -22.73 4.73
CA ILE A 92 -0.96 -22.11 5.22
C ILE A 92 -1.88 -21.68 4.07
N PHE A 93 -1.34 -21.12 2.98
CA PHE A 93 -2.14 -20.80 1.78
C PHE A 93 -2.78 -22.05 1.16
N GLN A 94 -2.04 -23.15 1.04
CA GLN A 94 -2.57 -24.42 0.52
C GLN A 94 -3.63 -25.04 1.44
N VAL A 95 -3.40 -25.06 2.75
CA VAL A 95 -4.37 -25.55 3.73
C VAL A 95 -5.63 -24.70 3.72
N ALA A 96 -5.50 -23.38 3.58
CA ALA A 96 -6.63 -22.47 3.47
C ALA A 96 -7.50 -22.78 2.24
N ILE A 97 -6.88 -23.02 1.08
CA ILE A 97 -7.61 -23.41 -0.14
C ILE A 97 -8.23 -24.80 0.00
N LEU A 98 -7.55 -25.74 0.65
CA LEU A 98 -8.09 -27.08 0.89
C LEU A 98 -9.32 -27.02 1.81
N LEU A 99 -9.27 -26.26 2.90
CA LEU A 99 -10.42 -26.02 3.79
C LEU A 99 -11.58 -25.37 3.04
N PHE A 100 -11.28 -24.38 2.19
CA PHE A 100 -12.27 -23.73 1.36
C PHE A 100 -12.89 -24.69 0.33
N LEU A 101 -12.09 -25.56 -0.29
CA LEU A 101 -12.51 -26.57 -1.24
C LEU A 101 -13.44 -27.60 -0.60
N VAL A 102 -13.04 -28.14 0.55
CA VAL A 102 -13.87 -29.09 1.33
C VAL A 102 -15.17 -28.41 1.76
N GLY A 103 -15.10 -27.17 2.27
CA GLY A 103 -16.29 -26.39 2.61
C GLY A 103 -17.22 -26.18 1.40
N SER A 104 -16.67 -25.86 0.24
CA SER A 104 -17.45 -25.65 -1.00
C SER A 104 -18.15 -26.95 -1.45
N VAL A 105 -17.45 -28.09 -1.42
CA VAL A 105 -18.03 -29.40 -1.76
C VAL A 105 -19.16 -29.76 -0.78
N LEU A 106 -18.96 -29.54 0.52
CA LEU A 106 -19.98 -29.80 1.54
C LEU A 106 -21.19 -28.86 1.40
N CYS A 107 -20.99 -27.58 1.04
CA CYS A 107 -22.07 -26.65 0.72
C CYS A 107 -22.88 -27.11 -0.50
N GLY A 108 -22.21 -27.55 -1.57
CA GLY A 108 -22.87 -28.06 -2.77
C GLY A 108 -23.64 -29.37 -2.54
N ALA A 109 -23.17 -30.20 -1.59
CA ALA A 109 -23.81 -31.45 -1.18
C ALA A 109 -24.80 -31.28 -0.02
N ALA A 110 -25.03 -30.06 0.47
CA ALA A 110 -25.85 -29.84 1.66
C ALA A 110 -27.32 -30.26 1.42
N GLY A 111 -27.83 -31.13 2.29
CA GLY A 111 -29.22 -31.59 2.29
C GLY A 111 -30.12 -30.92 3.33
N SER A 112 -29.55 -30.09 4.20
CA SER A 112 -30.30 -29.33 5.22
C SER A 112 -29.66 -27.99 5.50
N MET A 113 -30.45 -27.05 6.01
CA MET A 113 -29.97 -25.70 6.32
C MET A 113 -28.87 -25.70 7.39
N GLY A 114 -28.97 -26.57 8.41
CA GLY A 114 -27.93 -26.72 9.43
C GLY A 114 -26.60 -27.25 8.87
N MET A 115 -26.67 -28.23 7.95
CA MET A 115 -25.48 -28.72 7.25
C MET A 115 -24.86 -27.61 6.40
N LEU A 116 -25.68 -26.82 5.70
CA LEU A 116 -25.19 -25.68 4.92
C LEU A 116 -24.49 -24.64 5.81
N VAL A 117 -25.09 -24.28 6.94
CA VAL A 117 -24.50 -23.31 7.90
C VAL A 117 -23.15 -23.80 8.44
N ALA A 118 -23.06 -25.08 8.82
CA ALA A 118 -21.80 -25.70 9.30
C ALA A 118 -20.74 -25.74 8.19
N SER A 119 -21.14 -26.10 6.96
CA SER A 119 -20.26 -26.12 5.79
C SER A 119 -19.76 -24.72 5.45
N ARG A 120 -20.61 -23.69 5.57
CA ARG A 120 -20.27 -22.27 5.39
C ARG A 120 -19.30 -21.77 6.44
N ALA A 121 -19.42 -22.23 7.69
CA ALA A 121 -18.43 -21.92 8.72
C ALA A 121 -17.05 -22.49 8.34
N LEU A 122 -16.99 -23.77 7.92
CA LEU A 122 -15.75 -24.39 7.45
C LEU A 122 -15.17 -23.66 6.23
N GLN A 123 -16.02 -23.30 5.27
CA GLN A 123 -15.62 -22.55 4.08
C GLN A 123 -15.11 -21.14 4.44
N GLY A 124 -15.72 -20.48 5.42
CA GLY A 124 -15.29 -19.17 5.95
C GLY A 124 -13.91 -19.20 6.58
N LEU A 125 -13.55 -20.29 7.29
CA LEU A 125 -12.18 -20.51 7.76
C LEU A 125 -11.18 -20.56 6.59
N GLY A 126 -11.56 -21.18 5.47
CA GLY A 126 -10.73 -21.16 4.27
C GLY A 126 -10.64 -19.77 3.64
N GLY A 127 -11.77 -19.10 3.43
CA GLY A 127 -11.85 -17.83 2.71
C GLY A 127 -11.13 -16.66 3.40
N GLY A 128 -11.29 -16.56 4.73
CA GLY A 128 -10.55 -15.58 5.53
C GLY A 128 -9.04 -15.85 5.52
N ALA A 129 -8.66 -17.13 5.62
CA ALA A 129 -7.27 -17.54 5.62
C ALA A 129 -6.59 -17.25 4.27
N ILE A 130 -7.27 -17.55 3.15
CA ILE A 130 -6.83 -17.22 1.79
C ILE A 130 -6.60 -15.72 1.67
N THR A 131 -7.55 -14.90 2.11
CA THR A 131 -7.48 -13.44 1.97
C THR A 131 -6.25 -12.85 2.68
N VAL A 132 -5.97 -13.29 3.92
CA VAL A 132 -4.83 -12.79 4.69
C VAL A 132 -3.50 -13.32 4.14
N THR A 133 -3.44 -14.62 3.85
CA THR A 133 -2.21 -15.23 3.33
C THR A 133 -1.87 -14.76 1.91
N ALA A 134 -2.87 -14.46 1.07
CA ALA A 134 -2.69 -13.88 -0.25
C ALA A 134 -1.88 -12.57 -0.21
N VAL A 135 -2.32 -11.62 0.63
CA VAL A 135 -1.63 -10.32 0.80
C VAL A 135 -0.22 -10.53 1.36
N ALA A 136 -0.06 -11.47 2.27
CA ALA A 136 1.22 -11.76 2.89
C ALA A 136 2.24 -12.44 1.95
N VAL A 137 1.80 -13.39 1.11
CA VAL A 137 2.65 -14.07 0.11
C VAL A 137 3.17 -13.07 -0.94
N ILE A 138 2.34 -12.12 -1.36
CA ILE A 138 2.80 -11.00 -2.21
C ILE A 138 3.88 -10.19 -1.50
N GLY A 139 3.71 -9.95 -0.20
CA GLY A 139 4.70 -9.29 0.65
C GLY A 139 6.01 -10.05 0.82
N GLU A 140 6.13 -11.31 0.40
CA GLU A 140 7.39 -12.07 0.45
C GLU A 140 7.99 -12.28 -0.93
N VAL A 141 7.17 -12.64 -1.91
CA VAL A 141 7.64 -13.04 -3.25
C VAL A 141 7.86 -11.83 -4.16
N ILE A 142 7.17 -10.72 -3.92
CA ILE A 142 7.21 -9.56 -4.81
C ILE A 142 8.14 -8.48 -4.22
N PRO A 143 9.15 -8.04 -4.99
CA PRO A 143 10.02 -6.92 -4.61
C PRO A 143 9.20 -5.69 -4.22
N LEU A 144 9.65 -4.98 -3.18
CA LEU A 144 8.94 -3.82 -2.61
C LEU A 144 8.50 -2.80 -3.66
N ARG A 145 9.35 -2.53 -4.67
CA ARG A 145 9.06 -1.64 -5.83
C ARG A 145 7.79 -1.97 -6.60
N ASP A 146 7.47 -3.25 -6.74
CA ASP A 146 6.36 -3.66 -7.59
C ASP A 146 5.09 -3.92 -6.76
N ARG A 147 5.18 -4.01 -5.43
CA ARG A 147 4.08 -4.51 -4.57
C ARG A 147 2.77 -3.76 -4.76
N GLY A 148 2.80 -2.45 -4.89
CA GLY A 148 1.54 -1.72 -5.04
C GLY A 148 0.90 -1.83 -6.42
N ARG A 149 1.66 -2.14 -7.49
CA ARG A 149 1.05 -2.59 -8.77
C ARG A 149 0.29 -3.90 -8.57
N TYR A 150 0.88 -4.85 -7.85
CA TYR A 150 0.28 -6.15 -7.57
C TYR A 150 -0.88 -6.07 -6.55
N GLN A 151 -0.81 -5.20 -5.53
CA GLN A 151 -1.91 -4.92 -4.61
C GLN A 151 -3.05 -4.15 -5.27
N GLY A 152 -2.74 -3.22 -6.18
CA GLY A 152 -3.74 -2.57 -7.04
C GLY A 152 -4.46 -3.59 -7.92
N ALA A 153 -3.74 -4.56 -8.48
CA ALA A 153 -4.34 -5.67 -9.22
C ALA A 153 -5.20 -6.59 -8.32
N LEU A 154 -4.83 -6.83 -7.06
CA LEU A 154 -5.73 -7.50 -6.11
C LEU A 154 -7.02 -6.69 -5.84
N GLY A 155 -6.89 -5.36 -5.72
CA GLY A 155 -8.04 -4.46 -5.64
C GLY A 155 -8.94 -4.59 -6.87
N ALA A 156 -8.34 -4.60 -8.08
CA ALA A 156 -9.04 -4.83 -9.35
C ALA A 156 -9.80 -6.16 -9.38
N VAL A 157 -9.17 -7.24 -8.94
CA VAL A 157 -9.80 -8.55 -8.82
C VAL A 157 -10.99 -8.49 -7.86
N PHE A 158 -10.84 -7.87 -6.69
CA PHE A 158 -11.93 -7.70 -5.73
C PHE A 158 -13.12 -6.93 -6.33
N GLY A 159 -12.85 -5.86 -7.08
CA GLY A 159 -13.87 -5.10 -7.80
C GLY A 159 -14.55 -5.92 -8.90
N VAL A 160 -13.79 -6.56 -9.78
CA VAL A 160 -14.34 -7.42 -10.84
C VAL A 160 -15.23 -8.53 -10.25
N THR A 161 -14.79 -9.12 -9.14
CA THR A 161 -15.51 -10.21 -8.45
C THR A 161 -16.82 -9.76 -7.84
N THR A 162 -16.90 -8.51 -7.38
CA THR A 162 -18.13 -7.95 -6.81
C THR A 162 -19.23 -7.75 -7.84
N VAL A 163 -18.88 -7.70 -9.13
CA VAL A 163 -19.84 -7.65 -10.26
C VAL A 163 -20.13 -9.04 -10.79
N ILE A 164 -19.08 -9.82 -11.05
CA ILE A 164 -19.22 -11.16 -11.62
C ILE A 164 -20.00 -12.08 -10.67
N GLY A 165 -19.84 -11.91 -9.36
CA GLY A 165 -20.53 -12.72 -8.36
C GLY A 165 -22.05 -12.69 -8.48
N PRO A 166 -22.71 -11.52 -8.35
CA PRO A 166 -24.15 -11.43 -8.51
C PRO A 166 -24.65 -11.87 -9.89
N LEU A 167 -23.88 -11.60 -10.96
CA LEU A 167 -24.23 -12.04 -12.31
C LEU A 167 -24.22 -13.56 -12.45
N LEU A 168 -23.15 -14.23 -11.99
CA LEU A 168 -23.04 -15.68 -12.02
C LEU A 168 -24.03 -16.34 -11.05
N GLY A 169 -24.22 -15.76 -9.87
CA GLY A 169 -25.19 -16.26 -8.89
C GLY A 169 -26.61 -16.22 -9.42
N GLY A 170 -27.03 -15.08 -10.00
CA GLY A 170 -28.30 -14.95 -10.71
C GLY A 170 -28.46 -15.96 -11.83
N LEU A 171 -27.44 -16.09 -12.70
CA LEU A 171 -27.44 -17.06 -13.80
C LEU A 171 -27.62 -18.51 -13.31
N PHE A 172 -26.91 -18.91 -12.25
CA PHE A 172 -27.01 -20.25 -11.68
C PHE A 172 -28.35 -20.50 -11.00
N THR A 173 -28.91 -19.49 -10.34
CA THR A 173 -30.22 -19.60 -9.69
C THR A 173 -31.37 -19.60 -10.69
N ASP A 174 -31.25 -18.87 -11.80
CA ASP A 174 -32.31 -18.75 -12.80
C ASP A 174 -32.32 -19.92 -13.80
N HIS A 175 -31.15 -20.48 -14.17
CA HIS A 175 -31.07 -21.49 -15.23
C HIS A 175 -30.54 -22.87 -14.81
N LEU A 176 -29.85 -22.98 -13.66
CA LEU A 176 -29.31 -24.25 -13.18
C LEU A 176 -29.90 -24.59 -11.79
N SER A 177 -29.05 -24.68 -10.78
CA SER A 177 -29.40 -24.93 -9.38
C SER A 177 -28.49 -24.05 -8.54
N TRP A 178 -29.00 -23.59 -7.39
CA TRP A 178 -28.20 -22.86 -6.40
C TRP A 178 -26.94 -23.62 -5.99
N ARG A 179 -26.91 -24.96 -6.09
CA ARG A 179 -25.72 -25.78 -5.77
C ARG A 179 -24.51 -25.46 -6.66
N TRP A 180 -24.74 -25.01 -7.90
CA TRP A 180 -23.66 -24.62 -8.82
C TRP A 180 -22.89 -23.38 -8.35
N ALA A 181 -23.49 -22.55 -7.50
CA ALA A 181 -22.80 -21.47 -6.79
C ALA A 181 -21.57 -21.98 -6.01
N PHE A 182 -21.62 -23.21 -5.52
CA PHE A 182 -20.53 -23.84 -4.77
C PHE A 182 -19.66 -24.75 -5.65
N TRP A 183 -20.25 -25.44 -6.62
CA TRP A 183 -19.49 -26.31 -7.53
C TRP A 183 -18.51 -25.55 -8.42
N ILE A 184 -18.80 -24.31 -8.81
CA ILE A 184 -17.87 -23.49 -9.62
C ILE A 184 -16.53 -23.22 -8.91
N ASN A 185 -16.54 -23.19 -7.58
CA ASN A 185 -15.35 -22.95 -6.77
C ASN A 185 -14.39 -24.14 -6.77
N VAL A 186 -14.90 -25.35 -6.96
CA VAL A 186 -14.14 -26.62 -6.89
C VAL A 186 -13.03 -26.70 -7.96
N PRO A 187 -13.32 -26.57 -9.28
CA PRO A 187 -12.28 -26.67 -10.30
C PRO A 187 -11.24 -25.56 -10.18
N VAL A 188 -11.68 -24.34 -9.82
CA VAL A 188 -10.78 -23.20 -9.62
C VAL A 188 -9.85 -23.47 -8.44
N ALA A 189 -10.36 -23.93 -7.30
CA ALA A 189 -9.55 -24.25 -6.12
C ALA A 189 -8.48 -25.32 -6.41
N VAL A 190 -8.82 -26.36 -7.19
CA VAL A 190 -7.88 -27.40 -7.60
C VAL A 190 -6.75 -26.82 -8.45
N VAL A 191 -7.08 -25.96 -9.42
CA VAL A 191 -6.07 -25.25 -10.23
C VAL A 191 -5.19 -24.36 -9.35
N VAL A 192 -5.77 -23.63 -8.39
CA VAL A 192 -4.99 -22.78 -7.48
C VAL A 192 -4.05 -23.62 -6.61
N ILE A 193 -4.49 -24.75 -6.06
CA ILE A 193 -3.63 -25.65 -5.28
C ILE A 193 -2.46 -26.16 -6.14
N ALA A 194 -2.74 -26.58 -7.38
CA ALA A 194 -1.71 -27.06 -8.30
C ALA A 194 -0.67 -25.98 -8.62
N ILE A 195 -1.12 -24.76 -8.96
CA ILE A 195 -0.22 -23.64 -9.24
C ILE A 195 0.55 -23.24 -7.96
N ALA A 196 -0.11 -23.18 -6.81
CA ALA A 196 0.51 -22.83 -5.53
C ALA A 196 1.59 -23.85 -5.12
N ALA A 197 1.37 -25.14 -5.37
CA ALA A 197 2.33 -26.19 -5.09
C ALA A 197 3.63 -26.06 -5.89
N VAL A 198 3.50 -25.72 -7.17
CA VAL A 198 4.63 -25.61 -8.11
C VAL A 198 5.33 -24.24 -8.03
N ALA A 199 4.56 -23.16 -7.89
CA ALA A 199 5.07 -21.80 -8.08
C ALA A 199 5.59 -21.15 -6.79
N ILE A 200 4.93 -21.37 -5.65
CA ILE A 200 5.28 -20.70 -4.39
C ILE A 200 6.56 -21.34 -3.83
N PRO A 201 7.66 -20.58 -3.69
CA PRO A 201 8.87 -21.07 -3.03
C PRO A 201 8.59 -21.40 -1.57
N GLU A 202 9.18 -22.48 -1.06
CA GLU A 202 9.10 -22.78 0.37
C GLU A 202 10.22 -22.03 1.10
N PHE A 203 9.87 -20.90 1.73
CA PHE A 203 10.80 -20.17 2.58
C PHE A 203 10.91 -20.88 3.93
N THR A 204 11.95 -21.68 4.13
CA THR A 204 12.27 -22.26 5.45
C THR A 204 12.78 -21.17 6.38
N ARG A 205 12.01 -20.82 7.41
CA ARG A 205 12.49 -20.05 8.56
C ARG A 205 12.68 -20.96 9.78
N THR A 206 13.82 -20.77 10.44
CA THR A 206 14.38 -21.63 11.49
C THR A 206 13.93 -21.30 12.91
N ALA A 207 13.19 -20.20 13.13
CA ALA A 207 12.66 -19.88 14.45
C ALA A 207 11.33 -20.61 14.68
N ARG A 208 11.14 -21.20 15.87
CA ARG A 208 9.87 -21.74 16.35
C ARG A 208 9.17 -20.66 17.19
N PRO A 209 8.36 -19.77 16.60
CA PRO A 209 7.61 -18.79 17.38
C PRO A 209 6.57 -19.49 18.27
N VAL A 210 6.42 -18.96 19.48
CA VAL A 210 5.47 -19.47 20.48
C VAL A 210 4.11 -18.85 20.17
N LEU A 211 3.15 -19.68 19.72
CA LEU A 211 1.79 -19.21 19.45
C LEU A 211 1.10 -18.79 20.77
N ASP A 212 0.56 -17.58 20.81
CA ASP A 212 -0.36 -17.17 21.87
C ASP A 212 -1.77 -17.67 21.54
N TYR A 213 -2.02 -18.94 21.85
CA TYR A 213 -3.33 -19.56 21.65
C TYR A 213 -4.43 -18.86 22.48
N ALA A 214 -4.09 -18.31 23.65
CA ALA A 214 -5.04 -17.66 24.53
C ALA A 214 -5.49 -16.32 23.93
N GLY A 215 -4.56 -15.49 23.46
CA GLY A 215 -4.85 -14.24 22.77
C GLY A 215 -5.69 -14.45 21.50
N ILE A 216 -5.33 -15.45 20.69
CA ILE A 216 -6.07 -15.83 19.48
C ILE A 216 -7.53 -16.21 19.80
N VAL A 217 -7.74 -17.09 20.78
CA VAL A 217 -9.08 -17.55 21.15
C VAL A 217 -9.91 -16.40 21.73
N LEU A 218 -9.32 -15.56 22.58
CA LEU A 218 -10.02 -14.42 23.19
C LEU A 218 -10.43 -13.35 22.17
N VAL A 219 -9.55 -13.00 21.23
CA VAL A 219 -9.89 -12.04 20.17
C VAL A 219 -10.93 -12.62 19.22
N GLY A 220 -10.83 -13.91 18.92
CA GLY A 220 -11.80 -14.65 18.13
C GLY A 220 -13.17 -14.65 18.78
N LEU A 221 -13.26 -15.03 20.06
CA LEU A 221 -14.50 -15.03 20.84
C LEU A 221 -15.08 -13.63 21.00
N GLY A 222 -14.23 -12.62 21.24
CA GLY A 222 -14.64 -11.22 21.36
C GLY A 222 -15.24 -10.69 20.06
N ALA A 223 -14.52 -10.82 18.94
CA ALA A 223 -15.01 -10.41 17.62
C ALA A 223 -16.24 -11.22 17.19
N ALA A 224 -16.26 -12.52 17.52
CA ALA A 224 -17.36 -13.41 17.20
C ALA A 224 -18.63 -13.06 17.96
N GLY A 225 -18.53 -12.87 19.28
CA GLY A 225 -19.65 -12.47 20.10
C GLY A 225 -20.18 -11.09 19.71
N LEU A 226 -19.31 -10.13 19.36
CA LEU A 226 -19.72 -8.80 18.90
C LEU A 226 -20.48 -8.90 17.56
N THR A 227 -19.99 -9.72 16.63
CA THR A 227 -20.62 -9.99 15.33
C THR A 227 -21.96 -10.70 15.50
N LEU A 228 -22.04 -11.66 16.42
CA LEU A 228 -23.27 -12.41 16.69
C LEU A 228 -24.32 -11.54 17.40
N ALA A 229 -23.90 -10.75 18.39
CA ALA A 229 -24.76 -9.81 19.11
C ALA A 229 -25.41 -8.81 18.16
N THR A 230 -24.62 -8.24 17.25
CA THR A 230 -25.13 -7.29 16.26
C THR A 230 -25.97 -7.98 15.20
N SER A 231 -25.61 -9.17 14.74
CA SER A 231 -26.38 -9.91 13.72
C SER A 231 -27.74 -10.38 14.22
N TRP A 232 -27.86 -10.79 15.50
CA TRP A 232 -29.11 -11.27 16.08
C TRP A 232 -29.95 -10.17 16.73
N GLY A 233 -29.31 -9.08 17.14
CA GLY A 233 -29.95 -7.93 17.75
C GLY A 233 -30.99 -7.31 16.82
N GLY A 234 -32.25 -7.29 17.26
CA GLY A 234 -33.36 -6.72 16.51
C GLY A 234 -33.92 -7.59 15.38
N THR A 235 -33.38 -8.80 15.16
CA THR A 235 -33.92 -9.75 14.17
C THR A 235 -34.48 -11.00 14.87
N THR A 236 -33.62 -11.73 15.57
CA THR A 236 -33.98 -12.99 16.25
C THR A 236 -34.28 -12.75 17.73
N TYR A 237 -33.54 -11.83 18.36
CA TYR A 237 -33.73 -11.46 19.76
C TYR A 237 -33.87 -9.94 19.86
N ALA A 238 -34.74 -9.48 20.76
CA ALA A 238 -34.83 -8.07 21.09
C ALA A 238 -33.48 -7.54 21.60
N TRP A 239 -33.16 -6.28 21.30
CA TRP A 239 -31.93 -5.64 21.77
C TRP A 239 -31.76 -5.65 23.30
N THR A 240 -32.88 -5.68 24.03
CA THR A 240 -32.93 -5.77 25.50
C THR A 240 -32.86 -7.20 26.04
N SER A 241 -32.78 -8.21 25.17
CA SER A 241 -32.70 -9.61 25.59
C SER A 241 -31.42 -9.88 26.38
N VAL A 242 -31.55 -10.69 27.44
CA VAL A 242 -30.43 -11.17 28.26
C VAL A 242 -29.36 -11.84 27.38
N THR A 243 -29.75 -12.50 26.29
CA THR A 243 -28.81 -13.14 25.35
C THR A 243 -27.95 -12.10 24.60
N ILE A 244 -28.55 -11.00 24.11
CA ILE A 244 -27.83 -9.96 23.37
C ILE A 244 -26.94 -9.15 24.30
N ILE A 245 -27.46 -8.76 25.47
CA ILE A 245 -26.69 -8.07 26.49
C ILE A 245 -25.54 -8.97 26.98
N GLY A 246 -25.82 -10.26 27.20
CA GLY A 246 -24.82 -11.27 27.57
C GLY A 246 -23.73 -11.45 26.50
N LEU A 247 -24.08 -11.43 25.22
CA LEU A 247 -23.10 -11.46 24.12
C LEU A 247 -22.27 -10.17 24.07
N PHE A 248 -22.86 -8.99 24.23
CA PHE A 248 -22.11 -7.73 24.30
C PHE A 248 -21.15 -7.69 25.50
N VAL A 249 -21.65 -7.99 26.69
CA VAL A 249 -20.85 -8.01 27.91
C VAL A 249 -19.76 -9.09 27.81
N GLY A 250 -20.10 -10.30 27.38
CA GLY A 250 -19.15 -11.39 27.19
C GLY A 250 -18.07 -11.07 26.16
N SER A 251 -18.42 -10.37 25.09
CA SER A 251 -17.46 -9.93 24.08
C SER A 251 -16.54 -8.82 24.59
N VAL A 252 -17.08 -7.84 25.33
CA VAL A 252 -16.27 -6.81 25.98
C VAL A 252 -15.32 -7.45 27.00
N VAL A 253 -15.80 -8.39 27.81
CA VAL A 253 -14.96 -9.13 28.77
C VAL A 253 -13.89 -9.93 28.04
N ALA A 254 -14.21 -10.62 26.94
CA ALA A 254 -13.25 -11.37 26.14
C ALA A 254 -12.20 -10.45 25.49
N LEU A 255 -12.58 -9.28 24.97
CA LEU A 255 -11.66 -8.29 24.41
C LEU A 255 -10.80 -7.63 25.48
N VAL A 256 -11.35 -7.36 26.67
CA VAL A 256 -10.58 -6.84 27.82
C VAL A 256 -9.58 -7.89 28.31
N ALA A 257 -10.01 -9.14 28.45
CA ALA A 257 -9.15 -10.26 28.79
C ALA A 257 -8.07 -10.47 27.73
N PHE A 258 -8.40 -10.34 26.44
CA PHE A 258 -7.44 -10.33 25.34
C PHE A 258 -6.37 -9.26 25.57
N VAL A 259 -6.74 -8.00 25.85
CA VAL A 259 -5.77 -6.93 26.12
C VAL A 259 -4.85 -7.27 27.31
N PHE A 260 -5.34 -7.94 28.35
CA PHE A 260 -4.50 -8.37 29.47
C PHE A 260 -3.54 -9.51 29.10
N VAL A 261 -4.04 -10.56 28.43
CA VAL A 261 -3.23 -11.69 27.98
C VAL A 261 -2.15 -11.24 27.01
N GLU A 262 -2.51 -10.36 26.08
CA GLU A 262 -1.62 -9.82 25.06
C GLU A 262 -0.49 -8.96 25.63
N ARG A 263 -0.71 -8.30 26.79
CA ARG A 263 0.34 -7.58 27.52
C ARG A 263 1.35 -8.51 28.19
N LEU A 264 0.93 -9.73 28.54
CA LEU A 264 1.75 -10.73 29.22
C LEU A 264 2.39 -11.72 28.23
N ALA A 265 1.86 -11.85 27.02
CA ALA A 265 2.36 -12.77 26.01
C ALA A 265 3.78 -12.40 25.55
N ALA A 266 4.66 -13.41 25.50
CA ALA A 266 6.03 -13.23 25.01
C ALA A 266 6.07 -12.85 23.52
N GLU A 267 5.08 -13.31 22.75
CA GLU A 267 4.90 -12.93 21.35
C GLU A 267 3.42 -12.63 21.06
N PRO A 268 2.98 -11.37 21.24
CA PRO A 268 1.59 -10.96 20.98
C PRO A 268 1.16 -11.15 19.51
N VAL A 269 -0.11 -11.52 19.29
CA VAL A 269 -0.80 -11.59 17.98
C VAL A 269 -0.94 -10.20 17.34
N LEU A 270 -1.25 -9.19 18.14
CA LEU A 270 -1.37 -7.78 17.80
C LEU A 270 -0.66 -6.95 18.89
N PRO A 271 0.65 -6.70 18.74
CA PRO A 271 1.44 -6.01 19.75
C PRO A 271 0.81 -4.68 20.12
N ILE A 272 0.37 -4.55 21.38
CA ILE A 272 -0.29 -3.33 21.88
C ILE A 272 0.58 -2.09 21.70
N ARG A 273 1.91 -2.27 21.65
CA ARG A 273 2.88 -1.22 21.30
C ARG A 273 2.55 -0.52 19.96
N LEU A 274 1.98 -1.22 18.98
CA LEU A 274 1.60 -0.64 17.69
C LEU A 274 0.50 0.41 17.85
N PHE A 275 -0.44 0.22 18.77
CA PHE A 275 -1.47 1.22 19.09
C PHE A 275 -0.94 2.45 19.82
N GLY A 276 0.28 2.37 20.38
CA GLY A 276 1.01 3.54 20.87
C GLY A 276 1.33 4.52 19.74
N ASN A 277 1.40 4.07 18.49
CA ASN A 277 1.54 4.94 17.34
C ASN A 277 0.17 5.46 16.88
N PRO A 278 -0.10 6.78 16.97
CA PRO A 278 -1.39 7.36 16.60
C PRO A 278 -1.74 7.12 15.13
N VAL A 279 -0.75 6.97 14.24
CA VAL A 279 -0.99 6.68 12.82
C VAL A 279 -1.60 5.29 12.63
N PHE A 280 -1.06 4.28 13.33
CA PHE A 280 -1.58 2.92 13.27
C PHE A 280 -3.01 2.83 13.82
N THR A 281 -3.26 3.46 14.97
CA THR A 281 -4.59 3.49 15.60
C THR A 281 -5.62 4.16 14.70
N VAL A 282 -5.31 5.33 14.12
CA VAL A 282 -6.21 5.99 13.17
C VAL A 282 -6.44 5.12 11.94
N CYS A 283 -5.42 4.45 11.40
CA CYS A 283 -5.59 3.58 10.24
C CYS A 283 -6.49 2.37 10.52
N CYS A 284 -6.40 1.78 11.71
CA CYS A 284 -7.29 0.69 12.13
C CYS A 284 -8.74 1.15 12.22
N VAL A 285 -9.00 2.31 12.86
CA VAL A 285 -10.36 2.86 12.98
C VAL A 285 -10.93 3.25 11.62
N LEU A 286 -10.15 3.91 10.76
CA LEU A 286 -10.58 4.23 9.40
C LEU A 286 -10.88 2.96 8.59
N SER A 287 -10.09 1.90 8.76
CA SER A 287 -10.32 0.62 8.09
C SER A 287 -11.59 -0.06 8.56
N PHE A 288 -11.93 0.06 9.85
CA PHE A 288 -13.24 -0.34 10.36
C PHE A 288 -14.38 0.42 9.66
N VAL A 289 -14.28 1.75 9.55
CA VAL A 289 -15.31 2.58 8.88
C VAL A 289 -15.44 2.22 7.39
N VAL A 290 -14.32 1.99 6.70
CA VAL A 290 -14.31 1.53 5.31
C VAL A 290 -15.00 0.17 5.17
N GLY A 291 -14.68 -0.78 6.07
CA GLY A 291 -15.35 -2.09 6.09
C GLY A 291 -16.86 -1.97 6.32
N PHE A 292 -17.25 -1.19 7.31
CA PHE A 292 -18.65 -0.90 7.65
C PHE A 292 -19.43 -0.36 6.45
N ALA A 293 -18.87 0.66 5.78
CA ALA A 293 -19.49 1.26 4.61
C ALA A 293 -19.56 0.29 3.43
N MET A 294 -18.48 -0.45 3.19
CA MET A 294 -18.38 -1.37 2.06
C MET A 294 -19.43 -2.48 2.17
N LEU A 295 -19.47 -3.25 3.27
CA LEU A 295 -20.40 -4.37 3.37
C LEU A 295 -21.85 -3.91 3.54
N GLY A 296 -22.10 -2.81 4.25
CA GLY A 296 -23.44 -2.22 4.37
C GLY A 296 -24.00 -1.81 3.01
N ALA A 297 -23.22 -1.11 2.20
CA ALA A 297 -23.64 -0.71 0.86
C ALA A 297 -23.84 -1.91 -0.08
N LEU A 298 -22.88 -2.82 -0.15
CA LEU A 298 -22.96 -3.99 -1.04
C LEU A 298 -24.13 -4.92 -0.73
N THR A 299 -24.57 -4.98 0.52
CA THR A 299 -25.67 -5.86 0.93
C THR A 299 -27.04 -5.27 0.60
N PHE A 300 -27.23 -3.96 0.80
CA PHE A 300 -28.57 -3.34 0.74
C PHE A 300 -28.86 -2.59 -0.56
N LEU A 301 -27.85 -2.17 -1.32
CA LEU A 301 -28.05 -1.56 -2.64
C LEU A 301 -28.74 -2.49 -3.65
N PRO A 302 -28.36 -3.79 -3.76
CA PRO A 302 -29.06 -4.70 -4.64
C PRO A 302 -30.52 -4.90 -4.23
N THR A 303 -30.79 -4.96 -2.93
CA THR A 303 -32.15 -5.05 -2.38
C THR A 303 -32.99 -3.84 -2.76
N TYR A 304 -32.43 -2.62 -2.70
CA TYR A 304 -33.09 -1.42 -3.18
C TYR A 304 -33.49 -1.54 -4.65
N MET A 305 -32.54 -1.89 -5.52
CA MET A 305 -32.79 -2.00 -6.96
C MET A 305 -33.83 -3.09 -7.29
N GLN A 306 -33.83 -4.20 -6.57
CA GLN A 306 -34.77 -5.29 -6.82
C GLN A 306 -36.19 -4.98 -6.35
N PHE A 307 -36.35 -4.43 -5.14
CA PHE A 307 -37.67 -4.14 -4.57
C PHE A 307 -38.25 -2.82 -5.10
N VAL A 308 -37.43 -1.79 -5.25
CA VAL A 308 -37.87 -0.45 -5.69
C VAL A 308 -37.94 -0.36 -7.21
N ASP A 309 -36.82 -0.62 -7.91
CA ASP A 309 -36.77 -0.48 -9.37
C ASP A 309 -37.35 -1.69 -10.13
N GLY A 310 -37.63 -2.80 -9.44
CA GLY A 310 -38.18 -4.03 -10.03
C GLY A 310 -37.24 -4.77 -10.97
N VAL A 311 -35.93 -4.48 -10.91
CA VAL A 311 -34.97 -5.11 -11.80
C VAL A 311 -34.58 -6.51 -11.33
N SER A 312 -34.22 -7.39 -12.27
CA SER A 312 -33.72 -8.72 -11.95
C SER A 312 -32.41 -8.66 -11.14
N ALA A 313 -32.08 -9.76 -10.45
CA ALA A 313 -30.82 -9.89 -9.71
C ALA A 313 -29.58 -9.60 -10.60
N THR A 314 -29.61 -10.07 -11.85
CA THR A 314 -28.57 -9.84 -12.86
C THR A 314 -28.44 -8.35 -13.22
N ALA A 315 -29.57 -7.67 -13.46
CA ALA A 315 -29.58 -6.25 -13.81
C ALA A 315 -29.21 -5.36 -12.60
N SER A 316 -29.63 -5.72 -11.39
CA SER A 316 -29.22 -5.06 -10.15
C SER A 316 -27.70 -5.16 -9.94
N GLY A 317 -27.11 -6.35 -10.11
CA GLY A 317 -25.66 -6.53 -10.10
C GLY A 317 -24.95 -5.63 -11.13
N LEU A 318 -25.48 -5.56 -12.36
CA LEU A 318 -24.95 -4.68 -13.39
C LEU A 318 -25.05 -3.19 -13.02
N ARG A 319 -26.15 -2.76 -12.39
CA ARG A 319 -26.34 -1.38 -11.92
C ARG A 319 -25.43 -1.01 -10.75
N THR A 320 -24.83 -1.96 -10.03
CA THR A 320 -23.80 -1.68 -9.01
C THR A 320 -22.40 -1.45 -9.58
N LEU A 321 -22.18 -1.68 -10.88
CA LEU A 321 -20.90 -1.46 -11.55
C LEU A 321 -20.26 -0.09 -11.33
N PRO A 322 -21.00 1.04 -11.39
CA PRO A 322 -20.42 2.35 -11.19
C PRO A 322 -19.71 2.49 -9.83
N MET A 323 -20.23 1.86 -8.78
CA MET A 323 -19.57 1.85 -7.47
C MET A 323 -18.22 1.13 -7.53
N VAL A 324 -18.19 -0.03 -8.18
CA VAL A 324 -16.96 -0.80 -8.37
C VAL A 324 -15.96 -0.01 -9.20
N VAL A 325 -16.40 0.61 -10.31
CA VAL A 325 -15.54 1.44 -11.16
C VAL A 325 -14.95 2.60 -10.37
N GLY A 326 -15.77 3.31 -9.59
CA GLY A 326 -15.30 4.39 -8.72
C GLY A 326 -14.25 3.89 -7.73
N LEU A 327 -14.54 2.79 -7.04
CA LEU A 327 -13.65 2.15 -6.09
C LEU A 327 -12.30 1.76 -6.72
N LEU A 328 -12.32 1.15 -7.91
CA LEU A 328 -11.10 0.73 -8.59
C LEU A 328 -10.27 1.92 -9.09
N VAL A 329 -10.92 2.85 -9.80
CA VAL A 329 -10.24 4.01 -10.38
C VAL A 329 -9.58 4.84 -9.30
N THR A 330 -10.29 5.11 -8.19
CA THR A 330 -9.72 5.91 -7.10
C THR A 330 -8.74 5.12 -6.24
N SER A 331 -8.93 3.81 -6.07
CA SER A 331 -7.98 2.97 -5.33
C SER A 331 -6.63 2.85 -6.05
N LEU A 332 -6.64 2.61 -7.37
CA LEU A 332 -5.42 2.58 -8.17
C LEU A 332 -4.81 3.99 -8.29
N GLY A 333 -5.65 4.98 -8.59
CA GLY A 333 -5.23 6.36 -8.77
C GLY A 333 -4.59 6.96 -7.53
N SER A 334 -5.21 6.80 -6.36
CA SER A 334 -4.67 7.28 -5.09
C SER A 334 -3.34 6.61 -4.76
N GLY A 335 -3.21 5.29 -4.95
CA GLY A 335 -1.94 4.60 -4.72
C GLY A 335 -0.79 5.13 -5.59
N VAL A 336 -1.02 5.30 -6.89
CA VAL A 336 -0.01 5.87 -7.82
C VAL A 336 0.35 7.31 -7.44
N LEU A 337 -0.65 8.11 -7.09
CA LEU A 337 -0.48 9.52 -6.80
C LEU A 337 0.19 9.74 -5.44
N VAL A 338 -0.06 8.89 -4.44
CA VAL A 338 0.72 8.82 -3.18
C VAL A 338 2.18 8.49 -3.48
N GLY A 339 2.41 7.49 -4.34
CA GLY A 339 3.75 7.09 -4.78
C GLY A 339 4.55 8.22 -5.42
N ARG A 340 3.91 9.03 -6.26
CA ARG A 340 4.51 10.18 -6.93
C ARG A 340 4.72 11.39 -6.03
N THR A 341 3.73 11.69 -5.19
CA THR A 341 3.72 12.95 -4.41
C THR A 341 4.36 12.82 -3.04
N GLY A 342 4.49 11.60 -2.51
CA GLY A 342 4.90 11.35 -1.12
C GLY A 342 3.92 11.91 -0.08
N LYS A 343 2.70 12.28 -0.47
CA LYS A 343 1.72 12.91 0.41
C LYS A 343 0.46 12.05 0.53
N TYR A 344 0.40 11.17 1.51
CA TYR A 344 -0.75 10.27 1.68
C TYR A 344 -1.92 10.86 2.47
N ARG A 345 -1.71 11.86 3.31
CA ARG A 345 -2.72 12.34 4.27
C ARG A 345 -4.03 12.79 3.63
N ILE A 346 -3.97 13.35 2.42
CA ILE A 346 -5.12 13.94 1.73
C ILE A 346 -6.12 12.85 1.31
N TYR A 347 -5.66 11.64 0.96
CA TYR A 347 -6.53 10.62 0.35
C TYR A 347 -7.51 9.98 1.34
N PRO A 348 -7.11 9.52 2.55
CA PRO A 348 -8.07 9.01 3.53
C PRO A 348 -9.06 10.08 4.01
N ILE A 349 -8.62 11.34 4.11
CA ILE A 349 -9.48 12.48 4.47
C ILE A 349 -10.51 12.73 3.37
N ALA A 350 -10.07 12.85 2.11
CA ALA A 350 -10.96 13.04 0.98
C ALA A 350 -11.89 11.82 0.80
N GLY A 351 -11.37 10.60 0.93
CA GLY A 351 -12.12 9.37 0.77
C GLY A 351 -13.25 9.22 1.78
N THR A 352 -12.99 9.48 3.07
CA THR A 352 -14.02 9.47 4.11
C THR A 352 -15.04 10.60 3.96
N ALA A 353 -14.63 11.79 3.53
CA ALA A 353 -15.54 12.89 3.21
C ALA A 353 -16.48 12.51 2.05
N ILE A 354 -15.91 11.99 0.95
CA ILE A 354 -16.64 11.55 -0.24
C ILE A 354 -17.60 10.41 0.12
N MET A 355 -17.20 9.50 1.01
CA MET A 355 -18.05 8.42 1.49
C MET A 355 -19.24 8.94 2.31
N ALA A 356 -19.03 9.92 3.19
CA ALA A 356 -20.12 10.58 3.93
C ALA A 356 -21.11 11.28 2.97
N ILE A 357 -20.57 11.99 1.97
CA ILE A 357 -21.37 12.59 0.90
C ILE A 357 -22.13 11.50 0.13
N GLY A 358 -21.48 10.40 -0.23
CA GLY A 358 -22.10 9.26 -0.92
C GLY A 358 -23.30 8.70 -0.18
N PHE A 359 -23.20 8.49 1.14
CA PHE A 359 -24.34 8.05 1.95
C PHE A 359 -25.47 9.08 2.02
N VAL A 360 -25.16 10.37 2.12
CA VAL A 360 -26.17 11.43 2.06
C VAL A 360 -26.85 11.46 0.68
N LEU A 361 -26.11 11.29 -0.40
CA LEU A 361 -26.67 11.22 -1.75
C LEU A 361 -27.58 10.00 -1.91
N LEU A 362 -27.17 8.83 -1.45
CA LEU A 362 -28.00 7.62 -1.46
C LEU A 362 -29.27 7.76 -0.62
N SER A 363 -29.23 8.53 0.48
CA SER A 363 -30.42 8.81 1.29
C SER A 363 -31.47 9.69 0.61
N ARG A 364 -31.13 10.35 -0.50
CA ARG A 364 -32.05 11.18 -1.30
C ARG A 364 -32.67 10.43 -2.49
N MET A 365 -32.50 9.11 -2.56
CA MET A 365 -33.03 8.32 -3.66
C MET A 365 -34.49 7.93 -3.41
N ASP A 366 -35.40 8.49 -4.19
CA ASP A 366 -36.81 8.10 -4.22
C ASP A 366 -37.10 7.09 -5.34
N ALA A 367 -38.30 6.50 -5.34
CA ALA A 367 -38.73 5.50 -6.34
C ALA A 367 -38.64 6.00 -7.80
N ASP A 368 -38.74 7.31 -8.02
CA ASP A 368 -38.63 7.95 -9.35
C ASP A 368 -37.18 8.28 -9.76
N THR A 369 -36.18 7.89 -8.97
CA THR A 369 -34.78 8.27 -9.24
C THR A 369 -34.28 7.64 -10.53
N SER A 370 -33.78 8.47 -11.45
CA SER A 370 -33.22 7.97 -12.71
C SER A 370 -32.00 7.06 -12.50
N THR A 371 -31.84 6.05 -13.36
CA THR A 371 -30.70 5.11 -13.31
C THR A 371 -29.35 5.83 -13.44
N LEU A 372 -29.30 6.95 -14.16
CA LEU A 372 -28.08 7.76 -14.29
C LEU A 372 -27.72 8.43 -12.96
N THR A 373 -28.70 9.01 -12.26
CA THR A 373 -28.50 9.64 -10.95
C THR A 373 -28.03 8.61 -9.92
N GLN A 374 -28.66 7.44 -9.86
CA GLN A 374 -28.25 6.33 -9.02
C GLN A 374 -26.82 5.88 -9.32
N SER A 375 -26.47 5.75 -10.60
CA SER A 375 -25.11 5.39 -11.04
C SER A 375 -24.06 6.42 -10.58
N LEU A 376 -24.38 7.71 -10.62
CA LEU A 376 -23.48 8.77 -10.12
C LEU A 376 -23.31 8.69 -8.60
N TYR A 377 -24.38 8.43 -7.84
CA TYR A 377 -24.30 8.31 -6.38
C TYR A 377 -23.46 7.11 -5.95
N LEU A 378 -23.63 6.00 -6.65
CA LEU A 378 -22.81 4.79 -6.52
C LEU A 378 -21.35 5.04 -6.83
N LEU A 379 -21.06 5.75 -7.93
CA LEU A 379 -19.71 6.13 -8.32
C LEU A 379 -19.04 6.99 -7.23
N VAL A 380 -19.78 7.94 -6.64
CA VAL A 380 -19.28 8.79 -5.53
C VAL A 380 -18.97 7.93 -4.31
N LEU A 381 -19.89 7.07 -3.87
CA LEU A 381 -19.66 6.19 -2.72
C LEU A 381 -18.44 5.27 -2.94
N GLY A 382 -18.40 4.60 -4.10
CA GLY A 382 -17.30 3.73 -4.49
C GLY A 382 -15.97 4.46 -4.50
N SER A 383 -15.95 5.67 -5.07
CA SER A 383 -14.77 6.54 -5.09
C SER A 383 -14.23 6.78 -3.68
N GLY A 384 -15.10 7.11 -2.71
CA GLY A 384 -14.70 7.35 -1.32
C GLY A 384 -14.08 6.12 -0.62
N ILE A 385 -14.67 4.95 -0.86
CA ILE A 385 -14.16 3.67 -0.36
C ILE A 385 -12.77 3.39 -0.97
N GLY A 386 -12.63 3.52 -2.29
CA GLY A 386 -11.38 3.24 -3.00
C GLY A 386 -10.21 4.15 -2.60
N LEU A 387 -10.48 5.45 -2.43
CA LEU A 387 -9.49 6.46 -1.97
C LEU A 387 -8.89 6.13 -0.60
N SER A 388 -9.66 5.45 0.26
CA SER A 388 -9.25 5.13 1.63
C SER A 388 -8.63 3.73 1.69
N MET A 389 -9.25 2.74 1.05
CA MET A 389 -8.97 1.32 1.25
C MET A 389 -7.49 0.95 1.12
N GLN A 390 -6.83 1.34 0.02
CA GLN A 390 -5.43 0.97 -0.19
C GLN A 390 -4.43 1.89 0.50
N VAL A 391 -4.76 3.17 0.64
CA VAL A 391 -3.85 4.12 1.27
C VAL A 391 -3.64 3.79 2.75
N LEU A 392 -4.65 3.29 3.46
CA LEU A 392 -4.53 2.89 4.86
C LEU A 392 -3.54 1.74 5.07
N ILE A 393 -3.56 0.73 4.19
CA ILE A 393 -2.62 -0.39 4.22
C ILE A 393 -1.20 0.12 3.93
N LEU A 394 -1.05 0.96 2.90
CA LEU A 394 0.25 1.53 2.53
C LEU A 394 0.86 2.36 3.66
N VAL A 395 0.05 3.19 4.34
CA VAL A 395 0.51 4.04 5.45
C VAL A 395 0.99 3.19 6.62
N VAL A 396 0.25 2.15 6.99
CA VAL A 396 0.66 1.26 8.07
C VAL A 396 1.93 0.52 7.71
N GLN A 397 2.03 0.00 6.48
CA GLN A 397 3.24 -0.66 6.02
C GLN A 397 4.46 0.25 6.03
N ASN A 398 4.28 1.57 5.87
CA ASN A 398 5.37 2.54 5.86
C ASN A 398 5.80 2.99 7.27
N THR A 399 4.88 2.91 8.22
CA THR A 399 5.06 3.45 9.57
C THR A 399 5.65 2.43 10.56
N VAL A 400 5.54 1.13 10.27
CA VAL A 400 6.00 0.06 11.15
C VAL A 400 7.35 -0.53 10.72
N ASP A 401 8.06 -1.14 11.67
CA ASP A 401 9.28 -1.86 11.38
C ASP A 401 9.02 -3.11 10.54
N PHE A 402 10.01 -3.51 9.73
CA PHE A 402 9.88 -4.65 8.82
C PHE A 402 9.52 -5.97 9.52
N THR A 403 9.92 -6.14 10.78
CA THR A 403 9.58 -7.31 11.60
C THR A 403 8.10 -7.36 11.97
N ASP A 404 7.46 -6.19 12.10
CA ASP A 404 6.07 -6.05 12.52
C ASP A 404 5.12 -5.83 11.32
N LEU A 405 5.65 -5.82 10.08
CA LEU A 405 4.92 -5.51 8.85
C LEU A 405 3.72 -6.44 8.59
N GLY A 406 3.92 -7.75 8.78
CA GLY A 406 2.89 -8.77 8.59
C GLY A 406 1.75 -8.56 9.58
N VAL A 407 2.10 -8.43 10.86
CA VAL A 407 1.16 -8.24 11.97
C VAL A 407 0.37 -6.93 11.85
N ALA A 408 1.03 -5.84 11.45
CA ALA A 408 0.38 -4.56 11.28
C ALA A 408 -0.62 -4.57 10.10
N THR A 409 -0.25 -5.19 8.97
CA THR A 409 -1.12 -5.34 7.80
C THR A 409 -2.33 -6.22 8.10
N SER A 410 -2.12 -7.34 8.81
CA SER A 410 -3.21 -8.21 9.24
C SER A 410 -4.11 -7.51 10.27
N GLY A 411 -3.56 -6.69 11.16
CA GLY A 411 -4.33 -5.89 12.11
C GLY A 411 -5.30 -4.94 11.41
N VAL A 412 -4.83 -4.15 10.45
CA VAL A 412 -5.68 -3.25 9.64
C VAL A 412 -6.79 -4.03 8.91
N THR A 413 -6.44 -5.18 8.33
CA THR A 413 -7.39 -6.05 7.63
C THR A 413 -8.42 -6.66 8.59
N PHE A 414 -8.01 -7.03 9.79
CA PHE A 414 -8.86 -7.56 10.85
C PHE A 414 -9.90 -6.52 11.28
N PHE A 415 -9.48 -5.27 11.58
CA PHE A 415 -10.43 -4.20 11.90
C PHE A 415 -11.40 -3.89 10.77
N ARG A 416 -10.94 -3.99 9.51
CA ARG A 416 -11.82 -3.88 8.33
C ARG A 416 -12.84 -5.01 8.26
N ALA A 417 -12.45 -6.25 8.56
CA ALA A 417 -13.36 -7.40 8.59
C ALA A 417 -14.40 -7.29 9.71
N ILE A 418 -13.98 -6.84 10.90
CA ILE A 418 -14.92 -6.52 11.99
C ILE A 418 -15.88 -5.42 11.53
N GLY A 419 -15.37 -4.31 10.98
CA GLY A 419 -16.19 -3.22 10.48
C GLY A 419 -17.22 -3.69 9.46
N SER A 420 -16.81 -4.56 8.54
CA SER A 420 -17.70 -5.17 7.54
C SER A 420 -18.85 -5.92 8.21
N SER A 421 -18.55 -6.79 9.17
CA SER A 421 -19.56 -7.54 9.93
C SER A 421 -20.54 -6.62 10.69
N PHE A 422 -20.02 -5.56 11.32
CA PHE A 422 -20.82 -4.52 11.97
C PHE A 422 -21.72 -3.78 11.00
N GLY A 423 -21.20 -3.46 9.81
CA GLY A 423 -21.94 -2.80 8.73
C GLY A 423 -23.15 -3.60 8.31
N ALA A 424 -22.96 -4.88 7.98
CA ALA A 424 -24.07 -5.75 7.59
C ALA A 424 -25.12 -5.88 8.70
N ALA A 425 -24.68 -6.06 9.94
CA ALA A 425 -25.57 -6.25 11.08
C ALA A 425 -26.38 -5.01 11.45
N ILE A 426 -25.72 -3.84 11.57
CA ILE A 426 -26.38 -2.58 11.91
C ILE A 426 -27.32 -2.15 10.79
N PHE A 427 -26.90 -2.22 9.52
CA PHE A 427 -27.78 -1.93 8.39
C PHE A 427 -28.98 -2.88 8.37
N GLY A 428 -28.76 -4.17 8.60
CA GLY A 428 -29.83 -5.17 8.65
C GLY A 428 -30.83 -4.94 9.76
N SER A 429 -30.38 -4.59 10.97
CA SER A 429 -31.30 -4.26 12.06
C SER A 429 -32.04 -2.94 11.82
N LEU A 430 -31.36 -1.90 11.31
CA LEU A 430 -32.04 -0.65 10.94
C LEU A 430 -33.10 -0.89 9.87
N PHE A 431 -32.75 -1.65 8.82
CA PHE A 431 -33.67 -2.00 7.75
C PHE A 431 -34.86 -2.80 8.28
N ALA A 432 -34.63 -3.83 9.11
CA ALA A 432 -35.69 -4.66 9.68
C ALA A 432 -36.65 -3.86 10.59
N ASN A 433 -36.13 -2.95 11.41
CA ASN A 433 -36.96 -2.07 12.25
C ASN A 433 -37.78 -1.10 11.40
N PHE A 434 -37.12 -0.40 10.45
CA PHE A 434 -37.80 0.56 9.60
C PHE A 434 -38.84 -0.09 8.68
N LEU A 435 -38.53 -1.26 8.13
CA LEU A 435 -39.46 -2.00 7.32
C LEU A 435 -40.58 -2.59 8.18
N GLY A 436 -40.27 -3.12 9.37
CA GLY A 436 -41.25 -3.66 10.31
C GLY A 436 -42.29 -2.65 10.77
N ASP A 437 -41.92 -1.37 10.89
CA ASP A 437 -42.86 -0.29 11.23
C ASP A 437 -43.75 0.15 10.05
N ARG A 438 -43.27 0.01 8.80
CA ARG A 438 -43.93 0.56 7.59
C ARG A 438 -44.67 -0.48 6.76
N LEU A 439 -44.16 -1.70 6.72
CA LEU A 439 -44.68 -2.78 5.89
C LEU A 439 -46.09 -3.23 6.32
N PRO A 440 -46.44 -3.33 7.62
CA PRO A 440 -47.80 -3.72 8.02
C PRO A 440 -48.87 -2.73 7.57
N SER A 441 -48.60 -1.42 7.67
CA SER A 441 -49.53 -0.38 7.22
C SER A 441 -49.63 -0.32 5.69
N ALA A 442 -48.51 -0.49 4.98
CA ALA A 442 -48.49 -0.58 3.52
C ALA A 442 -49.24 -1.81 2.98
N MET A 443 -49.08 -2.98 3.62
CA MET A 443 -49.79 -4.22 3.27
C MET A 443 -51.30 -4.11 3.56
N ALA A 444 -51.67 -3.53 4.70
CA ALA A 444 -53.08 -3.29 5.05
C ALA A 444 -53.76 -2.30 4.10
N GLY A 445 -53.03 -1.30 3.61
CA GLY A 445 -53.54 -0.32 2.65
C GLY A 445 -53.61 -0.80 1.19
N SER A 446 -52.74 -1.74 0.80
CA SER A 446 -52.67 -2.26 -0.58
C SER A 446 -53.55 -3.49 -0.82
N GLY A 447 -53.85 -4.28 0.22
CA GLY A 447 -54.55 -5.56 0.06
C GLY A 447 -53.72 -6.64 -0.66
N ALA A 448 -52.40 -6.44 -0.76
CA ALA A 448 -51.50 -7.35 -1.45
C ALA A 448 -51.37 -8.71 -0.71
N PRO A 449 -51.13 -9.81 -1.45
CA PRO A 449 -50.82 -11.09 -0.83
C PRO A 449 -49.52 -11.00 0.00
N PRO A 450 -49.41 -11.69 1.15
CA PRO A 450 -48.22 -11.66 2.01
C PRO A 450 -46.91 -12.00 1.30
N GLU A 451 -46.98 -12.78 0.23
CA GLU A 451 -45.85 -13.17 -0.61
C GLU A 451 -45.21 -11.97 -1.34
N ALA A 452 -45.99 -10.93 -1.66
CA ALA A 452 -45.48 -9.70 -2.29
C ALA A 452 -44.51 -8.94 -1.37
N ALA A 453 -44.62 -9.13 -0.06
CA ALA A 453 -43.74 -8.50 0.91
C ALA A 453 -42.34 -9.12 0.95
N THR A 454 -42.15 -10.31 0.37
CA THR A 454 -40.89 -11.08 0.45
C THR A 454 -40.29 -11.43 -0.91
N SER A 455 -41.09 -11.35 -1.99
CA SER A 455 -40.66 -11.65 -3.35
C SER A 455 -40.81 -10.45 -4.28
N PRO A 456 -39.69 -9.89 -4.80
CA PRO A 456 -39.72 -8.80 -5.76
C PRO A 456 -40.51 -9.13 -7.04
N ARG A 457 -40.43 -10.39 -7.51
CA ARG A 457 -41.16 -10.83 -8.72
C ARG A 457 -42.68 -10.79 -8.51
N VAL A 458 -43.15 -11.19 -7.34
CA VAL A 458 -44.59 -11.16 -7.01
C VAL A 458 -45.04 -9.71 -6.84
N LEU A 459 -44.23 -8.87 -6.18
CA LEU A 459 -44.52 -7.45 -5.99
C LEU A 459 -44.70 -6.70 -7.32
N HIS A 460 -43.77 -6.86 -8.26
CA HIS A 460 -43.81 -6.21 -9.57
C HIS A 460 -44.78 -6.88 -10.56
N GLY A 461 -45.31 -8.05 -10.22
CA GLY A 461 -46.40 -8.69 -10.96
C GLY A 461 -47.80 -8.19 -10.58
N LEU A 462 -47.92 -7.41 -9.50
CA LEU A 462 -49.19 -6.85 -9.05
C LEU A 462 -49.55 -5.56 -9.81
N PRO A 463 -50.85 -5.19 -9.84
CA PRO A 463 -51.26 -3.88 -10.32
C PRO A 463 -50.49 -2.77 -9.61
N HIS A 464 -50.09 -1.74 -10.34
CA HIS A 464 -49.20 -0.69 -9.84
C HIS A 464 -49.75 -0.01 -8.56
N GLU A 465 -51.07 0.19 -8.49
CA GLU A 465 -51.75 0.76 -7.32
C GLU A 465 -51.60 -0.08 -6.04
N VAL A 466 -51.44 -1.40 -6.17
CA VAL A 466 -51.25 -2.34 -5.05
C VAL A 466 -49.76 -2.45 -4.68
N ALA A 467 -48.86 -2.31 -5.66
CA ALA A 467 -47.43 -2.45 -5.43
C ALA A 467 -46.78 -1.18 -4.84
N VAL A 468 -47.25 0.02 -5.22
CA VAL A 468 -46.67 1.32 -4.83
C VAL A 468 -46.52 1.49 -3.31
N PRO A 469 -47.52 1.22 -2.46
CA PRO A 469 -47.37 1.40 -1.00
C PRO A 469 -46.25 0.54 -0.40
N ILE A 470 -46.04 -0.67 -0.94
CA ILE A 470 -44.99 -1.58 -0.50
C ILE A 470 -43.64 -1.10 -1.03
N ILE A 471 -43.57 -0.71 -2.30
CA ILE A 471 -42.36 -0.15 -2.92
C ILE A 471 -41.87 1.09 -2.15
N ASP A 472 -42.78 2.00 -1.83
CA ASP A 472 -42.49 3.20 -1.06
C ASP A 472 -41.99 2.85 0.35
N ALA A 473 -42.62 1.88 1.04
CA ALA A 473 -42.16 1.42 2.35
C ALA A 473 -40.73 0.87 2.30
N TYR A 474 -40.37 0.14 1.23
CA TYR A 474 -39.00 -0.35 1.01
C TYR A 474 -38.03 0.78 0.68
N ALA A 475 -38.40 1.70 -0.20
CA ALA A 475 -37.58 2.86 -0.58
C ALA A 475 -37.27 3.74 0.65
N ASP A 476 -38.31 4.12 1.40
CA ASP A 476 -38.19 4.95 2.61
C ASP A 476 -37.36 4.28 3.71
N SER A 477 -37.48 2.96 3.85
CA SER A 477 -36.71 2.22 4.85
C SER A 477 -35.23 2.21 4.49
N LEU A 478 -34.90 1.93 3.23
CA LEU A 478 -33.51 1.86 2.77
C LEU A 478 -32.82 3.23 2.71
N THR A 479 -33.52 4.28 2.27
CA THR A 479 -32.97 5.65 2.28
C THR A 479 -32.65 6.12 3.69
N ARG A 480 -33.50 5.81 4.68
CA ARG A 480 -33.23 6.08 6.10
C ARG A 480 -32.04 5.29 6.62
N VAL A 481 -31.87 4.02 6.23
CA VAL A 481 -30.66 3.25 6.58
C VAL A 481 -29.40 3.94 6.06
N PHE A 482 -29.40 4.40 4.80
CA PHE A 482 -28.26 5.13 4.23
C PHE A 482 -28.01 6.48 4.94
N LEU A 483 -29.07 7.18 5.34
CA LEU A 483 -28.95 8.41 6.13
C LEU A 483 -28.28 8.16 7.48
N PHE A 484 -28.65 7.08 8.17
CA PHE A 484 -28.03 6.67 9.44
C PHE A 484 -26.56 6.25 9.29
N ALA A 485 -26.15 5.80 8.11
CA ALA A 485 -24.76 5.47 7.83
C ALA A 485 -23.87 6.71 7.60
N ALA A 486 -24.45 7.84 7.17
CA ALA A 486 -23.69 9.07 6.92
C ALA A 486 -22.95 9.63 8.15
N PRO A 487 -23.54 9.69 9.36
CA PRO A 487 -22.83 10.06 10.58
C PRO A 487 -21.62 9.17 10.89
N PHE A 488 -21.69 7.87 10.64
CA PHE A 488 -20.55 6.96 10.85
C PHE A 488 -19.39 7.30 9.91
N ALA A 489 -19.69 7.57 8.63
CA ALA A 489 -18.67 8.02 7.67
C ALA A 489 -18.12 9.42 8.04
N ALA A 490 -18.96 10.32 8.57
CA ALA A 490 -18.55 11.64 9.04
C ALA A 490 -17.63 11.57 10.28
N VAL A 491 -17.89 10.67 11.22
CA VAL A 491 -16.97 10.38 12.33
C VAL A 491 -15.64 9.86 11.78
N GLY A 492 -15.67 8.97 10.78
CA GLY A 492 -14.48 8.54 10.04
C GLY A 492 -13.71 9.73 9.44
N PHE A 493 -14.40 10.70 8.85
CA PHE A 493 -13.78 11.91 8.32
C PHE A 493 -13.10 12.75 9.42
N VAL A 494 -13.79 13.00 10.53
CA VAL A 494 -13.20 13.74 11.66
C VAL A 494 -11.95 13.03 12.18
N LEU A 495 -11.99 11.70 12.30
CA LEU A 495 -10.84 10.90 12.71
C LEU A 495 -9.70 10.92 11.70
N ALA A 496 -10.01 10.95 10.40
CA ALA A 496 -9.00 11.08 9.34
C ALA A 496 -8.23 12.41 9.43
N LEU A 497 -8.83 13.49 9.95
CA LEU A 497 -8.14 14.76 10.15
C LEU A 497 -6.97 14.65 11.15
N PHE A 498 -7.08 13.75 12.13
CA PHE A 498 -6.04 13.46 13.12
C PHE A 498 -4.90 12.58 12.57
N LEU A 499 -5.01 12.08 11.33
CA LEU A 499 -3.95 11.34 10.69
C LEU A 499 -2.72 12.24 10.51
N LYS A 500 -1.67 11.98 11.31
CA LYS A 500 -0.39 12.67 11.17
C LYS A 500 0.33 12.19 9.91
N GLN A 501 0.86 13.15 9.16
CA GLN A 501 1.69 12.84 8.00
C GLN A 501 3.10 12.52 8.48
N VAL A 502 3.52 11.28 8.24
CA VAL A 502 4.90 10.82 8.38
C VAL A 502 5.51 10.89 6.98
N PRO A 503 6.70 11.48 6.80
CA PRO A 503 7.36 11.46 5.50
C PRO A 503 7.57 10.00 5.07
N LEU A 504 7.20 9.67 3.83
CA LEU A 504 7.53 8.34 3.30
C LEU A 504 9.04 8.21 3.30
N ARG A 505 9.58 7.15 3.90
CA ARG A 505 11.01 6.82 3.81
C ARG A 505 11.49 6.97 2.35
N ASP A 506 12.57 7.74 2.15
CA ASP A 506 13.05 8.35 0.88
C ASP A 506 13.32 7.42 -0.31
N THR A 507 13.16 6.14 -0.10
CA THR A 507 13.31 5.06 -1.07
C THR A 507 12.10 4.91 -1.98
N VAL A 508 10.95 5.49 -1.62
CA VAL A 508 9.72 5.50 -2.44
C VAL A 508 9.73 6.60 -3.50
N ALA A 509 10.39 7.73 -3.23
CA ALA A 509 10.30 8.92 -4.08
C ALA A 509 11.02 8.78 -5.44
N SER A 510 11.97 7.86 -5.58
CA SER A 510 12.91 7.82 -6.72
C SER A 510 12.56 6.82 -7.84
N GLY A 511 11.43 6.11 -7.77
CA GLY A 511 10.99 5.18 -8.84
C GLY A 511 9.91 5.74 -9.78
N SER A 512 9.45 6.98 -9.62
CA SER A 512 8.10 7.36 -10.06
C SER A 512 7.92 7.88 -11.50
N THR A 513 8.87 7.62 -12.41
CA THR A 513 8.73 7.99 -13.83
C THR A 513 7.92 7.03 -14.67
N ASP A 514 7.67 5.79 -14.21
CA ASP A 514 6.85 4.82 -14.95
C ASP A 514 5.56 4.47 -14.21
N MET A 515 4.45 4.28 -14.93
CA MET A 515 3.09 4.08 -14.37
C MET A 515 2.96 2.82 -13.48
N GLY A 516 4.01 2.02 -13.32
CA GLY A 516 4.07 0.84 -12.45
C GLY A 516 4.98 0.93 -11.23
N GLU A 517 5.83 1.96 -11.08
CA GLU A 517 6.95 1.96 -10.12
C GLU A 517 6.77 2.88 -8.90
N GLY A 518 5.63 3.56 -8.77
CA GLY A 518 5.32 4.46 -7.64
C GLY A 518 5.16 3.78 -6.26
N PHE A 519 5.37 2.49 -6.12
CA PHE A 519 5.02 1.74 -4.91
C PHE A 519 6.20 1.12 -4.14
N GLY A 520 7.43 1.54 -4.42
CA GLY A 520 8.61 0.99 -3.75
C GLY A 520 8.81 1.46 -2.33
N MET A 521 8.52 0.61 -1.35
CA MET A 521 9.00 0.81 0.03
C MET A 521 10.49 0.44 0.21
N PRO A 522 11.10 0.81 1.35
CA PRO A 522 12.55 0.98 1.46
C PRO A 522 13.41 -0.18 1.07
N THR A 523 14.47 0.13 0.30
CA THR A 523 15.50 -0.82 -0.07
C THR A 523 16.07 -1.50 1.16
N THR A 524 16.00 -2.83 1.18
CA THR A 524 16.78 -3.71 2.06
C THR A 524 18.23 -3.79 1.59
N GLU A 525 18.74 -2.70 1.02
CA GLU A 525 20.13 -2.66 0.58
C GLU A 525 21.01 -2.55 1.83
N PRO A 526 22.09 -3.35 1.92
CA PRO A 526 23.01 -3.23 3.03
C PRO A 526 23.48 -1.77 3.15
N PRO A 527 23.79 -1.27 4.36
CA PRO A 527 24.19 0.13 4.60
C PRO A 527 25.27 0.64 3.63
N GLU A 528 26.11 -0.28 3.19
CA GLU A 528 27.18 -0.09 2.21
C GLU A 528 26.69 0.29 0.81
N LYS A 529 25.61 -0.33 0.33
CA LYS A 529 25.05 -0.08 -1.00
C LYS A 529 24.16 1.16 -1.01
N LEU A 530 23.48 1.45 0.11
CA LEU A 530 22.82 2.74 0.34
C LEU A 530 23.82 3.90 0.28
N LEU A 531 25.01 3.72 0.86
CA LEU A 531 26.09 4.69 0.81
C LEU A 531 26.64 4.87 -0.61
N GLU A 532 26.78 3.79 -1.39
CA GLU A 532 27.16 3.86 -2.81
C GLU A 532 26.16 4.65 -3.64
N VAL A 533 24.86 4.37 -3.48
CA VAL A 533 23.80 5.08 -4.21
C VAL A 533 23.74 6.56 -3.81
N ALA A 534 23.96 6.89 -2.53
CA ALA A 534 24.04 8.27 -2.05
C ALA A 534 25.25 9.01 -2.64
N ILE A 535 26.43 8.39 -2.64
CA ILE A 535 27.66 8.94 -3.24
C ILE A 535 27.49 9.12 -4.74
N GLY A 536 26.93 8.13 -5.44
CA GLY A 536 26.66 8.20 -6.88
C GLY A 536 25.73 9.36 -7.25
N ARG A 537 24.63 9.55 -6.50
CA ARG A 537 23.71 10.69 -6.68
C ARG A 537 24.39 12.04 -6.42
N LEU A 538 25.22 12.12 -5.39
CA LEU A 538 25.94 13.34 -5.04
C LEU A 538 26.94 13.72 -6.15
N LEU A 539 27.69 12.74 -6.67
CA LEU A 539 28.60 12.91 -7.81
C LEU A 539 27.87 13.33 -9.09
N GLN A 540 26.67 12.79 -9.34
CA GLN A 540 25.84 13.17 -10.51
C GLN A 540 25.29 14.60 -10.42
N ARG A 541 24.82 15.02 -9.24
CA ARG A 541 24.26 16.37 -9.02
C ARG A 541 25.34 17.47 -9.03
N SER A 542 26.53 17.16 -8.52
CA SER A 542 27.65 18.12 -8.39
C SER A 542 28.42 18.38 -9.70
N HIS A 543 27.97 17.84 -10.85
CA HIS A 543 28.68 17.88 -12.14
C HIS A 543 30.03 17.13 -12.14
N GLY A 544 30.21 16.17 -11.24
CA GLY A 544 31.44 15.40 -11.10
C GLY A 544 32.47 16.07 -10.20
N ILE A 545 33.60 15.38 -10.02
CA ILE A 545 34.73 15.86 -9.24
C ILE A 545 35.48 16.90 -10.08
N ASP A 546 35.51 18.15 -9.63
CA ASP A 546 36.28 19.21 -10.27
C ASP A 546 37.79 18.96 -10.08
N LEU A 547 38.42 18.44 -11.13
CA LEU A 547 39.84 18.10 -11.13
C LEU A 547 40.73 19.34 -11.01
N GLU A 548 40.23 20.50 -11.46
CA GLU A 548 40.94 21.78 -11.39
C GLU A 548 40.99 22.27 -9.93
N ALA A 549 39.84 22.26 -9.25
CA ALA A 549 39.78 22.56 -7.81
C ALA A 549 40.59 21.58 -6.95
N LEU A 550 40.72 20.31 -7.37
CA LEU A 550 41.56 19.32 -6.70
C LEU A 550 43.05 19.57 -6.90
N ALA A 551 43.46 19.89 -8.13
CA ALA A 551 44.84 20.24 -8.44
C ALA A 551 45.30 21.48 -7.66
N GLU A 552 44.41 22.47 -7.47
CA GLU A 552 44.67 23.68 -6.68
C GLU A 552 44.69 23.44 -5.17
N SER A 553 43.94 22.44 -4.67
CA SER A 553 43.85 22.11 -3.24
C SER A 553 45.05 21.28 -2.71
N GLY A 554 45.75 20.58 -3.61
CA GLY A 554 46.96 19.84 -3.29
C GLY A 554 48.14 20.79 -3.12
N ARG A 555 49.10 20.45 -2.25
CA ARG A 555 50.38 21.18 -2.17
C ARG A 555 51.09 21.05 -3.53
N GLY A 556 50.94 22.09 -4.37
CA GLY A 556 51.07 22.06 -5.82
C GLY A 556 52.29 21.39 -6.42
N ARG A 557 52.06 20.26 -7.11
CA ARG A 557 53.04 19.60 -8.00
C ARG A 557 52.46 19.00 -9.28
N LEU A 558 51.13 18.95 -9.42
CA LEU A 558 50.44 18.27 -10.52
C LEU A 558 49.49 19.24 -11.23
N ASP A 559 49.64 19.37 -12.55
CA ASP A 559 48.66 20.03 -13.41
C ASP A 559 47.41 19.15 -13.59
N THR A 560 46.26 19.75 -13.91
CA THR A 560 44.95 19.07 -14.07
C THR A 560 45.05 17.88 -15.03
N ALA A 561 45.82 18.02 -16.11
CA ALA A 561 46.07 16.95 -17.08
C ALA A 561 46.90 15.79 -16.49
N GLN A 562 47.90 16.09 -15.65
CA GLN A 562 48.73 15.07 -14.99
C GLN A 562 47.95 14.33 -13.92
N LEU A 563 47.13 15.03 -13.12
CA LEU A 563 46.25 14.42 -12.13
C LEU A 563 45.23 13.48 -12.80
N TRP A 564 44.65 13.91 -13.92
CA TRP A 564 43.75 13.07 -14.70
C TRP A 564 44.43 11.78 -15.21
N ALA A 565 45.62 11.90 -15.80
CA ALA A 565 46.36 10.78 -16.34
C ALA A 565 46.82 9.81 -15.22
N LEU A 566 47.24 10.34 -14.06
CA LEU A 566 47.59 9.57 -12.87
C LEU A 566 46.38 8.75 -12.36
N ILE A 567 45.18 9.36 -12.32
CA ILE A 567 43.93 8.68 -11.96
C ILE A 567 43.57 7.59 -12.98
N GLN A 568 43.80 7.80 -14.28
CA GLN A 568 43.55 6.76 -15.29
C GLN A 568 44.50 5.56 -15.11
N ILE A 569 45.79 5.80 -14.86
CA ILE A 569 46.77 4.72 -14.62
C ILE A 569 46.33 3.88 -13.41
N TYR A 570 45.93 4.51 -12.31
CA TYR A 570 45.43 3.78 -11.13
C TYR A 570 44.17 2.97 -11.41
N ARG A 571 43.19 3.57 -12.11
CA ARG A 571 41.92 2.89 -12.41
C ARG A 571 42.12 1.65 -13.29
N HIS A 572 42.96 1.76 -14.32
CA HIS A 572 43.26 0.61 -15.18
C HIS A 572 44.14 -0.41 -14.46
N ALA A 573 45.22 0.01 -13.79
CA ALA A 573 46.06 -0.90 -13.03
C ALA A 573 45.29 -1.65 -11.93
N ALA A 574 44.27 -1.03 -11.32
CA ALA A 574 43.41 -1.68 -10.33
C ALA A 574 42.42 -2.70 -10.95
N ALA A 575 42.10 -2.60 -12.24
CA ALA A 575 41.15 -3.48 -12.92
C ALA A 575 41.83 -4.61 -13.71
N THR A 576 42.92 -4.31 -14.41
CA THR A 576 43.62 -5.22 -15.33
C THR A 576 45.04 -5.56 -14.88
N GLY A 577 45.52 -5.00 -13.75
CA GLY A 577 46.88 -5.21 -13.23
C GLY A 577 47.95 -4.30 -13.84
N ALA A 578 47.73 -3.81 -15.06
CA ALA A 578 48.61 -2.88 -15.76
C ALA A 578 47.81 -1.88 -16.61
N ALA A 579 48.24 -0.62 -16.68
CA ALA A 579 47.53 0.41 -17.46
C ALA A 579 48.11 0.53 -18.87
N ASN A 580 47.33 0.18 -19.89
CA ASN A 580 47.72 0.31 -21.29
C ASN A 580 47.16 1.61 -21.89
N LEU A 581 48.05 2.46 -22.44
CA LEU A 581 47.64 3.72 -23.07
C LEU A 581 46.75 3.50 -24.30
N TYR A 582 46.88 2.37 -24.99
CA TYR A 582 46.02 2.04 -26.14
C TYR A 582 44.57 1.82 -25.71
N GLU A 583 44.35 1.08 -24.63
CA GLU A 583 43.00 0.83 -24.08
C GLU A 583 42.38 2.12 -23.55
N ILE A 584 43.17 2.94 -22.85
CA ILE A 584 42.72 4.25 -22.34
C ILE A 584 42.31 5.18 -23.50
N ALA A 585 43.10 5.22 -24.57
CA ALA A 585 42.81 6.06 -25.74
C ALA A 585 41.56 5.58 -26.50
N ASP A 586 41.41 4.27 -26.66
CA ASP A 586 40.25 3.66 -27.34
C ASP A 586 38.95 3.86 -26.55
N GLU A 587 38.98 3.65 -25.23
CA GLU A 587 37.85 3.91 -24.33
C GLU A 587 37.37 5.36 -24.38
N ARG A 588 38.32 6.30 -24.51
CA ARG A 588 38.04 7.73 -24.59
C ARG A 588 37.74 8.20 -26.00
N ARG A 589 37.82 7.30 -27.00
CA ARG A 589 37.66 7.61 -28.44
C ARG A 589 38.52 8.78 -28.89
N VAL A 590 39.74 8.87 -28.37
CA VAL A 590 40.71 9.91 -28.75
C VAL A 590 41.98 9.28 -29.32
N PRO A 591 42.59 9.87 -30.36
CA PRO A 591 43.88 9.41 -30.86
C PRO A 591 44.94 9.44 -29.74
N ARG A 592 45.71 8.35 -29.63
CA ARG A 592 46.75 8.18 -28.60
C ARG A 592 47.77 9.32 -28.57
N GLN A 593 48.05 9.92 -29.73
CA GLN A 593 49.02 11.03 -29.87
C GLN A 593 48.62 12.25 -29.04
N ILE A 594 47.35 12.40 -28.67
CA ILE A 594 46.86 13.49 -27.83
C ILE A 594 47.18 13.24 -26.35
N LEU A 595 47.16 11.98 -25.92
CA LEU A 595 47.37 11.59 -24.52
C LEU A 595 48.85 11.35 -24.19
N GLU A 596 49.61 10.82 -25.15
CA GLU A 596 51.03 10.44 -25.02
C GLU A 596 51.91 11.53 -24.36
N PRO A 597 51.83 12.83 -24.73
CA PRO A 597 52.64 13.88 -24.09
C PRO A 597 52.35 14.08 -22.60
N THR A 598 51.15 13.76 -22.14
CA THR A 598 50.77 13.91 -20.72
C THR A 598 51.25 12.72 -19.90
N PHE A 599 51.19 11.51 -20.46
CA PHE A 599 51.73 10.31 -19.83
C PHE A 599 53.25 10.32 -19.78
N ASP A 600 53.93 10.81 -20.83
CA ASP A 600 55.38 10.94 -20.83
C ASP A 600 55.86 11.99 -19.82
N ARG A 601 55.09 13.06 -19.59
CA ARG A 601 55.34 14.03 -18.51
C ARG A 601 55.20 13.43 -17.10
N LEU A 602 54.32 12.44 -16.91
CA LEU A 602 54.20 11.71 -15.63
C LEU A 602 55.40 10.78 -15.38
N VAL A 603 55.96 10.22 -16.45
CA VAL A 603 57.19 9.41 -16.37
C VAL A 603 58.38 10.30 -16.08
N ALA A 604 58.51 11.43 -16.79
CA ALA A 604 59.57 12.40 -16.57
C ALA A 604 59.55 13.03 -15.16
N SER A 605 58.37 13.16 -14.54
CA SER A 605 58.23 13.64 -13.15
C SER A 605 58.43 12.55 -12.10
N GLY A 606 58.71 11.30 -12.49
CA GLY A 606 58.94 10.17 -11.59
C GLY A 606 57.68 9.67 -10.88
N LEU A 607 56.49 10.00 -11.39
CA LEU A 607 55.20 9.59 -10.80
C LEU A 607 54.64 8.31 -11.42
N ALA A 608 55.09 7.95 -12.61
CA ALA A 608 54.78 6.69 -13.27
C ALA A 608 56.04 6.08 -13.90
N GLU A 609 56.08 4.77 -14.01
CA GLU A 609 57.09 4.03 -14.76
C GLU A 609 56.46 3.44 -16.01
N ARG A 610 57.19 3.45 -17.12
CA ARG A 610 56.75 2.89 -18.39
C ARG A 610 57.55 1.63 -18.70
N THR A 611 56.88 0.49 -18.75
CA THR A 611 57.45 -0.79 -19.19
C THR A 611 56.84 -1.15 -20.54
N GLY A 612 57.51 -0.76 -21.62
CA GLY A 612 57.01 -0.95 -22.98
C GLY A 612 55.74 -0.16 -23.28
N ARG A 613 54.60 -0.86 -23.33
CA ARG A 613 53.26 -0.29 -23.60
C ARG A 613 52.43 -0.05 -22.34
N GLU A 614 52.93 -0.50 -21.19
CA GLU A 614 52.24 -0.45 -19.91
C GLU A 614 52.83 0.63 -19.01
N TYR A 615 51.94 1.27 -18.26
CA TYR A 615 52.27 2.27 -17.25
C TYR A 615 51.92 1.73 -15.87
N THR A 616 52.86 1.85 -14.93
CA THR A 616 52.69 1.50 -13.52
C THR A 616 52.97 2.73 -12.65
N LEU A 617 52.37 2.79 -11.47
CA LEU A 617 52.58 3.91 -10.55
C LEU A 617 53.85 3.69 -9.73
N THR A 618 54.67 4.73 -9.60
CA THR A 618 55.77 4.73 -8.63
C THR A 618 55.23 4.93 -7.21
N PRO A 619 56.02 4.67 -6.15
CA PRO A 619 55.63 5.00 -4.79
C PRO A 619 55.25 6.47 -4.59
N ALA A 620 55.90 7.38 -5.33
CA ALA A 620 55.56 8.81 -5.33
C ALA A 620 54.20 9.09 -6.01
N GLY A 621 53.91 8.45 -7.15
CA GLY A 621 52.62 8.54 -7.81
C GLY A 621 51.47 7.99 -6.95
N ALA A 622 51.69 6.85 -6.29
CA ALA A 622 50.71 6.25 -5.38
C ALA A 622 50.39 7.14 -4.16
N ALA A 623 51.38 7.88 -3.66
CA ALA A 623 51.19 8.85 -2.58
C ALA A 623 50.29 10.03 -3.00
N GLU A 624 50.47 10.56 -4.21
CA GLU A 624 49.63 11.64 -4.76
C GLU A 624 48.18 11.20 -4.96
N ILE A 625 47.94 9.98 -5.44
CA ILE A 625 46.58 9.42 -5.55
C ILE A 625 45.93 9.25 -4.19
N SER A 626 46.70 8.77 -3.21
CA SER A 626 46.23 8.63 -1.83
C SER A 626 45.84 9.99 -1.24
N SER A 627 46.60 11.05 -1.55
CA SER A 627 46.29 12.43 -1.18
C SER A 627 44.98 12.92 -1.82
N ALA A 628 44.83 12.76 -3.14
CA ALA A 628 43.61 13.14 -3.86
C ALA A 628 42.37 12.38 -3.36
N ARG A 629 42.48 11.07 -3.14
CA ARG A 629 41.42 10.23 -2.57
C ARG A 629 41.03 10.70 -1.17
N ASN A 630 41.99 11.14 -0.36
CA ASN A 630 41.74 11.65 0.99
C ASN A 630 40.96 12.96 0.97
N VAL A 631 41.24 13.86 0.02
CA VAL A 631 40.52 15.12 -0.17
C VAL A 631 39.08 14.85 -0.63
N ILE A 632 38.91 13.99 -1.65
CA ILE A 632 37.59 13.61 -2.18
C ILE A 632 36.73 12.94 -1.10
N SER A 633 37.30 12.01 -0.35
CA SER A 633 36.58 11.31 0.72
C SER A 633 36.16 12.27 1.83
N GLY A 634 37.03 13.22 2.20
CA GLY A 634 36.72 14.24 3.20
C GLY A 634 35.57 15.15 2.77
N TRP A 635 35.60 15.63 1.52
CA TRP A 635 34.51 16.41 0.96
C TRP A 635 33.19 15.63 0.87
N LEU A 636 33.22 14.36 0.46
CA LEU A 636 32.03 13.49 0.42
C LEU A 636 31.46 13.24 1.81
N THR A 637 32.30 12.93 2.80
CA THR A 637 31.85 12.75 4.19
C THR A 637 31.18 14.02 4.72
N GLU A 638 31.79 15.20 4.50
CA GLU A 638 31.25 16.47 4.99
C GLU A 638 29.99 16.91 4.23
N SER A 639 29.89 16.60 2.94
CA SER A 639 28.70 16.88 2.13
C SER A 639 27.55 15.95 2.49
N LEU A 640 27.83 14.66 2.75
CA LEU A 640 26.83 13.69 3.23
C LEU A 640 26.35 14.05 4.63
N ALA A 641 27.25 14.48 5.53
CA ALA A 641 26.90 14.90 6.89
C ALA A 641 26.02 16.16 6.95
N ARG A 642 26.09 17.02 5.92
CA ARG A 642 25.25 18.21 5.77
C ARG A 642 23.99 17.98 4.93
N SER A 643 23.87 16.83 4.27
CA SER A 643 22.73 16.53 3.41
C SER A 643 21.55 16.03 4.25
N PRO A 644 20.35 16.62 4.11
CA PRO A 644 19.15 16.10 4.75
C PRO A 644 18.67 14.75 4.17
N GLU A 645 19.23 14.31 3.04
CA GLU A 645 18.84 13.08 2.32
C GLU A 645 19.53 11.80 2.85
N PHE A 646 20.44 11.88 3.83
CA PHE A 646 21.16 10.73 4.38
C PHE A 646 21.22 10.80 5.92
N GLU A 647 20.46 9.95 6.61
CA GLU A 647 20.39 9.93 8.09
C GLU A 647 21.62 9.32 8.78
N GLY A 648 22.51 8.66 8.03
CA GLY A 648 23.76 8.11 8.56
C GLY A 648 24.85 9.20 8.68
N ARG A 649 25.72 9.11 9.70
CA ARG A 649 27.02 9.81 9.70
C ARG A 649 28.09 8.80 9.27
N PRO A 650 28.32 8.62 7.96
CA PRO A 650 29.20 7.57 7.50
C PRO A 650 30.64 7.92 7.89
N ASP A 651 31.37 6.93 8.41
CA ASP A 651 32.78 7.13 8.73
C ASP A 651 33.62 7.19 7.43
N ARG A 652 34.78 7.83 7.49
CA ARG A 652 35.66 8.06 6.33
C ARG A 652 36.05 6.75 5.63
N LEU A 653 36.22 5.67 6.40
CA LEU A 653 36.53 4.33 5.87
C LEU A 653 35.37 3.72 5.07
N GLN A 654 34.12 3.98 5.47
CA GLN A 654 32.93 3.48 4.77
C GLN A 654 32.75 4.19 3.42
N VAL A 655 32.97 5.50 3.38
CA VAL A 655 32.93 6.30 2.13
C VAL A 655 34.00 5.83 1.15
N GLN A 656 35.20 5.55 1.64
CA GLN A 656 36.29 5.01 0.82
C GLN A 656 35.97 3.62 0.25
N GLY A 657 35.43 2.72 1.07
CA GLY A 657 35.01 1.38 0.61
C GLY A 657 33.92 1.44 -0.45
N ALA A 658 32.95 2.34 -0.30
CA ALA A 658 31.88 2.56 -1.28
C ALA A 658 32.41 3.14 -2.61
N LEU A 659 33.35 4.08 -2.57
CA LEU A 659 34.02 4.61 -3.77
C LEU A 659 34.77 3.51 -4.55
N ASP A 660 35.49 2.64 -3.85
CA ASP A 660 36.25 1.54 -4.47
C ASP A 660 35.33 0.50 -5.11
N ARG A 661 34.13 0.27 -4.57
CA ARG A 661 33.13 -0.64 -5.16
C ARG A 661 32.44 -0.01 -6.37
N LEU A 662 32.04 1.26 -6.29
CA LEU A 662 31.51 2.02 -7.44
C LEU A 662 32.51 2.07 -8.60
N ALA A 663 33.78 2.33 -8.31
CA ALA A 663 34.83 2.38 -9.33
C ALA A 663 35.01 1.04 -10.06
N ARG A 664 34.94 -0.08 -9.32
CA ARG A 664 34.99 -1.43 -9.90
C ARG A 664 33.75 -1.78 -10.72
N GLY A 665 32.55 -1.42 -10.24
CA GLY A 665 31.29 -1.68 -10.94
C GLY A 665 31.22 -1.02 -12.32
N VAL A 666 31.64 0.24 -12.43
CA VAL A 666 31.64 0.99 -13.70
C VAL A 666 32.60 0.39 -14.74
N LEU A 667 33.66 -0.29 -14.30
CA LEU A 667 34.64 -0.91 -15.20
C LEU A 667 34.17 -2.29 -15.68
N MET A 668 33.42 -3.04 -14.86
CA MET A 668 32.91 -4.38 -15.18
C MET A 668 31.67 -4.36 -16.09
N GLU A 669 30.84 -3.31 -16.04
CA GLU A 669 29.57 -3.23 -16.78
C GLU A 669 29.75 -2.91 -18.29
N ARG A 670 30.99 -2.70 -18.76
CA ARG A 670 31.33 -2.36 -20.15
C ARG A 670 32.10 -3.47 -20.87
N ASP A 671 31.54 -4.67 -20.87
CA ASP A 671 31.99 -5.76 -21.74
C ASP A 671 31.71 -5.40 -23.22
N PRO A 672 32.69 -5.45 -24.16
CA PRO A 672 32.55 -4.93 -25.53
C PRO A 672 31.47 -5.60 -26.38
N ALA A 673 30.98 -6.77 -25.97
CA ALA A 673 30.03 -7.59 -26.73
C ALA A 673 28.63 -6.97 -26.93
N HIS A 674 28.31 -5.81 -26.32
CA HIS A 674 26.99 -5.17 -26.41
C HIS A 674 27.00 -3.77 -27.05
N ALA A 675 28.13 -3.30 -27.58
CA ALA A 675 28.26 -1.93 -28.10
C ALA A 675 27.84 -1.74 -29.57
N GLU A 676 27.59 -2.81 -30.35
CA GLU A 676 27.40 -2.70 -31.81
C GLU A 676 26.02 -2.25 -32.31
N THR A 677 24.99 -2.05 -31.46
CA THR A 677 23.61 -1.89 -31.96
C THR A 677 22.87 -0.58 -31.64
N ARG A 678 23.55 0.53 -31.30
CA ARG A 678 22.87 1.84 -31.14
C ARG A 678 23.28 2.88 -32.19
N PRO A 679 22.43 3.18 -33.20
CA PRO A 679 22.68 4.31 -34.09
C PRO A 679 22.50 5.65 -33.36
N MET A 680 23.46 6.53 -33.57
CA MET A 680 23.60 7.85 -32.96
C MET A 680 22.56 8.82 -33.52
N LYS A 681 21.60 9.27 -32.70
CA LYS A 681 20.76 10.45 -33.02
C LYS A 681 21.42 11.71 -32.45
N LEU A 682 21.95 12.56 -33.31
CA LEU A 682 22.36 13.92 -32.94
C LEU A 682 21.10 14.76 -32.62
N GLY A 683 20.89 15.07 -31.35
CA GLY A 683 19.94 16.09 -30.92
C GLY A 683 20.56 17.50 -31.00
N PRO A 684 19.76 18.56 -31.22
CA PRO A 684 20.30 19.91 -31.41
C PRO A 684 20.83 20.53 -30.10
N ALA A 685 21.78 21.45 -30.26
CA ALA A 685 22.56 22.10 -29.20
C ALA A 685 21.70 22.77 -28.11
N ARG A 686 21.97 22.44 -26.83
CA ARG A 686 21.35 23.08 -25.66
C ARG A 686 21.86 24.52 -25.52
N ARG A 687 20.95 25.49 -25.38
CA ARG A 687 21.23 26.88 -24.96
C ARG A 687 21.62 26.94 -23.47
N PRO A 688 22.41 27.93 -23.05
CA PRO A 688 22.88 28.04 -21.66
C PRO A 688 21.72 28.45 -20.75
N VAL A 689 21.46 27.63 -19.72
CA VAL A 689 20.49 27.90 -18.65
C VAL A 689 21.25 28.52 -17.47
N ALA A 690 20.66 29.54 -16.85
CA ALA A 690 21.20 30.26 -15.69
C ALA A 690 21.56 29.32 -14.51
N GLU A 691 22.70 29.58 -13.87
CA GLU A 691 23.25 28.77 -12.78
C GLU A 691 22.28 28.66 -11.57
N PRO A 692 21.92 27.45 -11.12
CA PRO A 692 21.31 27.26 -9.80
C PRO A 692 22.38 27.42 -8.69
N PRO A 693 22.00 27.64 -7.41
CA PRO A 693 22.95 27.80 -6.32
C PRO A 693 23.84 26.56 -6.20
N THR A 694 25.12 26.70 -6.54
CA THR A 694 26.06 25.58 -6.68
C THR A 694 26.63 25.17 -5.33
N THR A 695 26.48 23.90 -4.98
CA THR A 695 27.31 23.20 -3.99
C THR A 695 28.67 22.88 -4.62
N ARG A 696 29.39 23.90 -5.11
CA ARG A 696 30.73 23.74 -5.69
C ARG A 696 31.74 23.50 -4.57
N MET A 697 32.70 22.59 -4.80
CA MET A 697 33.86 22.41 -3.95
C MET A 697 34.65 23.72 -3.91
N ARG A 698 34.61 24.45 -2.78
CA ARG A 698 35.45 25.63 -2.53
C ARG A 698 36.54 25.25 -1.55
N ALA A 699 37.80 25.43 -1.94
CA ALA A 699 38.93 25.26 -1.05
C ALA A 699 38.84 26.25 0.11
N SER A 700 38.91 25.76 1.35
CA SER A 700 39.02 26.60 2.54
C SER A 700 40.45 27.15 2.62
N VAL A 701 40.68 28.31 2.02
CA VAL A 701 41.96 29.03 2.14
C VAL A 701 42.09 29.58 3.55
N ALA A 702 43.12 29.15 4.28
CA ALA A 702 43.51 29.73 5.55
C ALA A 702 43.89 31.21 5.34
N GLN A 703 43.23 32.11 6.06
CA GLN A 703 43.54 33.55 6.03
C GLN A 703 44.95 33.83 6.57
N PRO A 704 45.80 34.59 5.85
CA PRO A 704 47.07 35.04 6.39
C PRO A 704 46.87 36.16 7.43
N PRO A 705 47.79 36.30 8.42
CA PRO A 705 47.63 37.25 9.51
C PRO A 705 47.77 38.69 9.02
N ARG A 706 46.92 39.58 9.53
CA ARG A 706 46.89 41.01 9.18
C ARG A 706 48.18 41.72 9.64
N PRO A 707 48.82 42.55 8.79
CA PRO A 707 49.80 43.53 9.25
C PRO A 707 49.10 44.77 9.85
N HIS A 708 49.72 45.34 10.88
CA HIS A 708 49.32 46.54 11.60
C HIS A 708 49.39 47.83 10.76
N GLN A 709 48.38 48.70 10.94
CA GLN A 709 48.38 50.19 11.02
C GLN A 709 49.09 51.00 9.89
N GLN A 710 48.59 52.12 9.35
CA GLN A 710 47.92 53.28 9.94
C GLN A 710 47.49 54.29 8.81
N PRO A 711 47.04 55.56 9.06
CA PRO A 711 45.72 56.06 8.65
C PRO A 711 45.74 57.17 7.57
N GLU A 712 44.67 57.33 6.78
CA GLU A 712 44.42 58.63 6.10
C GLU A 712 42.93 58.86 5.76
N GLN A 713 42.38 59.84 6.49
CA GLN A 713 41.36 60.87 6.23
C GLN A 713 40.09 60.67 5.36
N PRO A 714 39.00 61.40 5.69
CA PRO A 714 37.64 61.11 5.23
C PRO A 714 37.23 61.93 3.98
N GLN A 715 36.48 61.31 3.07
CA GLN A 715 35.77 61.99 1.98
C GLN A 715 34.24 61.82 2.09
N PRO A 716 33.46 62.80 1.59
CA PRO A 716 32.16 63.20 2.11
C PRO A 716 30.95 62.39 1.57
N PRO A 717 29.78 62.46 2.23
CA PRO A 717 28.61 61.64 1.90
C PRO A 717 27.90 62.16 0.64
N THR A 718 27.64 61.26 -0.30
CA THR A 718 26.74 61.49 -1.45
C THR A 718 25.40 60.79 -1.23
N GLU A 719 24.35 61.49 -1.65
CA GLU A 719 22.95 61.42 -1.21
C GLU A 719 22.18 60.10 -1.51
N PRO A 720 21.12 59.80 -0.74
CA PRO A 720 20.15 58.74 -1.06
C PRO A 720 19.08 59.22 -2.06
N PRO A 721 18.57 58.35 -2.95
CA PRO A 721 17.52 58.72 -3.90
C PRO A 721 16.15 58.90 -3.23
N THR A 722 15.50 59.97 -3.66
CA THR A 722 14.25 60.58 -3.20
C THR A 722 12.99 59.75 -3.51
N ARG A 723 12.11 59.65 -2.50
CA ARG A 723 10.69 59.29 -2.64
C ARG A 723 9.86 60.56 -2.85
N PRO A 724 8.87 60.61 -3.75
CA PRO A 724 7.94 61.74 -3.82
C PRO A 724 6.90 61.70 -2.70
N LEU A 725 6.79 62.81 -1.96
CA LEU A 725 5.74 63.19 -1.01
C LEU A 725 4.68 63.99 -1.78
N ARG A 726 3.36 63.86 -1.57
CA ARG A 726 2.49 64.48 -0.52
C ARG A 726 1.02 64.48 -1.08
N PRO A 727 -0.04 64.93 -0.38
CA PRO A 727 -0.12 65.44 1.00
C PRO A 727 -1.30 64.91 1.87
N ARG A 728 -1.14 65.09 3.19
CA ARG A 728 -2.18 65.02 4.23
C ARG A 728 -3.08 66.27 4.21
N PRO A 729 -4.30 66.18 4.77
CA PRO A 729 -4.88 67.23 5.60
C PRO A 729 -4.76 66.85 7.10
N GLY A 730 -4.49 67.86 7.93
CA GLY A 730 -4.26 67.74 9.38
C GLY A 730 -5.53 67.90 10.25
N PRO A 731 -5.42 68.43 11.48
CA PRO A 731 -5.79 67.68 12.69
C PRO A 731 -6.82 68.39 13.59
N HIS A 732 -7.79 67.67 14.16
CA HIS A 732 -8.60 68.13 15.31
C HIS A 732 -9.15 66.88 16.04
N SER A 733 -8.71 66.58 17.26
CA SER A 733 -9.21 67.06 18.57
C SER A 733 -10.16 66.06 19.25
N ARG A 734 -9.79 65.63 20.46
CA ARG A 734 -10.61 65.27 21.64
C ARG A 734 -11.98 64.58 21.42
N GLY A 735 -12.19 63.45 22.10
CA GLY A 735 -13.55 63.06 22.51
C GLY A 735 -13.74 61.58 22.88
N THR A 736 -13.70 61.30 24.19
CA THR A 736 -14.68 60.48 24.93
C THR A 736 -15.48 59.37 24.24
N ARG A 737 -15.24 58.12 24.71
CA ARG A 737 -16.17 57.02 25.11
C ARG A 737 -17.37 56.56 24.21
N PRO A 738 -17.77 55.27 24.34
CA PRO A 738 -18.76 54.53 23.50
C PRO A 738 -20.22 54.84 23.95
N PRO A 739 -21.36 54.24 23.45
CA PRO A 739 -21.58 52.86 22.94
C PRO A 739 -22.72 52.62 21.90
N HIS A 740 -22.99 51.33 21.63
CA HIS A 740 -24.22 50.69 21.15
C HIS A 740 -24.76 51.00 19.73
N ARG A 741 -24.72 49.98 18.86
CA ARG A 741 -25.87 49.08 18.63
C ARG A 741 -25.42 47.75 18.05
#